data_AF-A0A2J6TBK6-F1
#
_entry.id   AF-A0A2J6TBK6-F1
#
_cell.length_a   1.000
_cell.length_b   1.000
_cell.length_c   1.000
_cell.angle_alpha   90.00
_cell.angle_beta   90.00
_cell.angle_gamma   90.00
#
_symmetry.space_group_name_H-M   'P 1'
#
loop_
_entity.id
_entity.type
_entity.pdbx_description
1 polymer ?
#
loop_
_entity_poly.entity_id
_entity_poly.type
_entity_poly.pdbx_seq_one_letter_code
_entity_poly.pdbx_strand_id
1 'polypeptide(L)'
;MDPRFRILPRPKGFSSSISLLIRAEKTPDTCQNIQPGVEPINIFQFVKFKEQRIVNFNDYLHDFPNVHVLDLFQQICITADVKHCQNEKCQAIRREMINAPACEWKCFRDWALVTMSCQMNSKTQGLDLESWKWAEIAHNLSIVATFTRRDKMLAANVDLFQVHELINWMVTINSHLHPSFEPHSPLRTHITKQKIVEATQTAQKVGICQNRLWNLTVGGGEREEVDLPILMAVVEKHSTQFMKHRGYEDHGICTAGVCCFNNIDNTRVKQLHKCSTKDCEELLHFPLSELERPYERFTWWIDDIENTKNIPYIATEKSQGQYMAISHVWSDGTGGGIQGEGLVNRCLFKYFQGIAKELRCTAIWWDTICIPVERATRQNAISRMHENFEEAAHTIIHDQYLVQFPWTDDSRPCLALLLSPWFTRAWTALELMMSRKGKVSVVYRHPNDPGRYIIKNLDKDILALHPAYSSRSHWIASTLVSQLRGQRIDCIGDILKILKTRSTSWPRDLMVVAGLLAGHNPKVNTPGFIAQITRDIVLGLVEIEESFLYHGHTTMTEKMGFSWCPFSLLDGDILTNTDRPERVYVDEDGAVSGNWDYRILDKEDAVNVRPYSFHISVDWKIRVALEQWESCLLLRNTHNRKGLALLVVPLDVAKCEIGGIEYVVLDCQYIGTVYTTNLRWGDSYSASVRLGKLSKHPTLSAEEITNRYYDTKGCRIYGRPWEDQLHSIKQARKQYSDRVATSNHHSF
;
A
#
# COMPACT_ATOMS: atom_id res chain seq x y z
N MET A 1 -43.82 28.99 53.99
CA MET A 1 -43.31 27.92 53.10
C MET A 1 -42.14 28.55 52.34
N ASP A 2 -40.91 28.07 52.26
CA ASP A 2 -40.08 26.99 52.83
C ASP A 2 -38.65 27.33 52.31
N PRO A 3 -37.54 27.17 53.04
CA PRO A 3 -36.24 27.78 52.72
C PRO A 3 -35.25 26.80 52.06
N ARG A 4 -34.17 27.39 51.48
CA ARG A 4 -32.90 26.81 50.95
C ARG A 4 -32.87 26.87 49.40
N PHE A 5 -32.01 27.63 48.72
CA PHE A 5 -30.54 27.63 48.80
C PHE A 5 -29.90 28.95 48.34
N ARG A 6 -28.72 29.20 48.91
CA ARG A 6 -27.88 30.41 48.87
C ARG A 6 -26.98 30.51 47.63
N ILE A 7 -26.56 31.75 47.37
CA ILE A 7 -25.55 32.22 46.41
C ILE A 7 -24.14 31.64 46.69
N LEU A 8 -23.56 30.99 45.65
CA LEU A 8 -22.15 30.78 45.19
C LEU A 8 -20.95 30.70 46.17
N PRO A 9 -19.91 29.90 45.82
CA PRO A 9 -18.75 30.48 45.13
C PRO A 9 -18.08 29.60 44.04
N ARG A 10 -17.31 30.26 43.14
CA ARG A 10 -16.38 29.69 42.16
C ARG A 10 -15.37 28.72 42.81
N PRO A 11 -14.90 27.66 42.12
CA PRO A 11 -13.62 27.03 42.45
C PRO A 11 -12.48 27.72 41.68
N LYS A 12 -11.55 28.29 42.44
CA LYS A 12 -10.19 28.64 42.00
C LYS A 12 -9.31 27.38 42.09
N GLY A 13 -8.41 27.20 41.13
CA GLY A 13 -7.10 26.56 41.31
C GLY A 13 -7.07 25.03 41.44
N PHE A 14 -6.54 24.36 40.42
CA PHE A 14 -5.76 23.13 40.63
C PHE A 14 -4.33 23.39 40.14
N SER A 15 -3.46 23.73 41.09
CA SER A 15 -2.02 23.55 40.95
C SER A 15 -1.67 22.10 41.30
N SER A 16 -0.75 21.52 40.55
CA SER A 16 0.22 20.51 40.98
C SER A 16 -0.29 19.41 41.92
N SER A 17 -0.62 18.23 41.39
CA SER A 17 -0.28 16.92 42.00
C SER A 17 -0.62 15.77 41.06
N ILE A 18 0.42 15.17 40.48
CA ILE A 18 0.42 13.79 40.01
C ILE A 18 0.30 12.92 41.26
N SER A 19 -0.90 12.40 41.55
CA SER A 19 -1.13 11.22 42.39
C SER A 19 -2.62 11.08 42.67
N LEU A 20 -3.26 10.09 42.05
CA LEU A 20 -4.39 9.33 42.62
C LEU A 20 -4.79 8.22 41.64
N LEU A 21 -3.99 7.16 41.63
CA LEU A 21 -4.49 5.81 41.42
C LEU A 21 -4.27 5.07 42.73
N ILE A 22 -5.19 4.17 43.05
CA ILE A 22 -5.27 3.30 44.24
C ILE A 22 -6.19 3.84 45.34
N ARG A 23 -7.46 3.41 45.28
CA ARG A 23 -8.15 2.88 46.46
C ARG A 23 -8.71 1.50 46.11
N ALA A 24 -8.14 0.50 46.76
CA ALA A 24 -8.59 -0.88 46.73
C ALA A 24 -9.74 -1.03 47.74
N GLU A 25 -10.98 -0.97 47.24
CA GLU A 25 -12.11 -1.60 47.91
C GLU A 25 -12.49 -2.84 47.10
N LYS A 26 -12.80 -3.95 47.76
CA LYS A 26 -13.15 -5.23 47.12
C LYS A 26 -14.41 -5.05 46.28
N THR A 27 -14.24 -4.78 44.99
CA THR A 27 -15.31 -4.60 43.99
C THR A 27 -15.27 -5.74 42.96
N PRO A 28 -16.40 -6.10 42.33
CA PRO A 28 -16.46 -7.21 41.38
C PRO A 28 -15.54 -7.00 40.18
N ASP A 29 -15.08 -8.10 39.58
CA ASP A 29 -14.19 -8.12 38.41
C ASP A 29 -14.73 -7.29 37.24
N THR A 30 -13.84 -6.76 36.39
CA THR A 30 -14.22 -6.07 35.13
C THR A 30 -15.13 -6.93 34.24
N CYS A 31 -14.93 -8.25 34.23
CA CYS A 31 -15.81 -9.20 33.54
C CYS A 31 -17.12 -9.51 34.29
N GLN A 32 -17.22 -9.21 35.59
CA GLN A 32 -18.42 -9.43 36.42
C GLN A 32 -19.32 -8.19 36.51
N ASN A 33 -18.83 -6.99 36.20
CA ASN A 33 -19.63 -5.76 36.13
C ASN A 33 -20.29 -5.51 34.76
N ILE A 34 -20.36 -6.52 33.89
CA ILE A 34 -21.13 -6.44 32.64
C ILE A 34 -22.62 -6.52 33.00
N GLN A 35 -23.18 -5.42 33.51
CA GLN A 35 -24.63 -5.25 33.51
C GLN A 35 -25.07 -4.92 32.08
N PRO A 36 -26.14 -5.56 31.57
CA PRO A 36 -26.74 -5.24 30.29
C PRO A 36 -27.40 -3.86 30.40
N GLY A 37 -26.63 -2.78 30.17
CA GLY A 37 -27.17 -1.43 30.29
C GLY A 37 -26.19 -0.26 30.18
N VAL A 38 -24.87 -0.47 30.11
CA VAL A 38 -23.96 0.64 29.79
C VAL A 38 -24.10 0.95 28.30
N GLU A 39 -24.86 1.99 27.98
CA GLU A 39 -24.94 2.54 26.64
C GLU A 39 -23.53 2.93 26.16
N PRO A 40 -23.19 2.65 24.89
CA PRO A 40 -21.93 3.05 24.31
C PRO A 40 -21.71 4.56 24.50
N ILE A 41 -20.54 4.96 25.01
CA ILE A 41 -20.17 6.37 25.17
C ILE A 41 -19.89 6.91 23.77
N ASN A 42 -20.91 7.37 23.08
CA ASN A 42 -20.72 8.15 21.87
C ASN A 42 -20.20 9.53 22.30
N ILE A 43 -18.96 9.90 21.94
CA ILE A 43 -18.41 11.23 22.23
C ILE A 43 -19.35 12.35 21.73
N PHE A 44 -20.06 12.14 20.62
CA PHE A 44 -21.07 13.11 20.13
C PHE A 44 -22.32 13.20 21.01
N GLN A 45 -22.67 12.16 21.77
CA GLN A 45 -23.67 12.23 22.83
C GLN A 45 -23.09 12.85 24.11
N PHE A 46 -21.82 12.60 24.43
CA PHE A 46 -21.14 13.21 25.57
C PHE A 46 -20.94 14.73 25.40
N VAL A 47 -20.93 15.26 24.17
CA VAL A 47 -20.93 16.72 23.92
C VAL A 47 -22.33 17.36 24.01
N LYS A 48 -23.40 16.59 24.29
CA LYS A 48 -24.67 17.18 24.79
C LYS A 48 -24.58 17.50 26.29
N PHE A 49 -23.71 18.42 26.69
CA PHE A 49 -23.76 19.00 28.04
C PHE A 49 -24.34 20.42 28.00
N LYS A 50 -25.59 20.52 28.46
CA LYS A 50 -26.39 21.72 28.80
C LYS A 50 -26.77 22.67 27.64
N GLU A 51 -27.99 22.44 27.12
CA GLU A 51 -28.89 23.47 26.56
C GLU A 51 -28.38 24.43 25.47
N GLN A 52 -27.29 24.15 24.75
CA GLN A 52 -26.96 24.87 23.52
C GLN A 52 -26.52 23.90 22.41
N ARG A 53 -27.07 24.13 21.20
CA ARG A 53 -26.81 23.36 19.98
C ARG A 53 -25.34 23.54 19.55
N ILE A 54 -24.44 22.72 20.04
CA ILE A 54 -23.11 22.54 19.43
C ILE A 54 -23.23 21.36 18.46
N VAL A 55 -23.16 21.66 17.16
CA VAL A 55 -23.44 20.70 16.07
C VAL A 55 -22.16 19.93 15.67
N ASN A 56 -20.99 20.31 16.19
CA ASN A 56 -19.72 19.68 15.84
C ASN A 56 -18.70 19.70 17.02
N PHE A 57 -17.94 18.61 17.24
CA PHE A 57 -16.85 18.54 18.23
C PHE A 57 -15.73 19.57 17.94
N ASN A 58 -15.57 19.99 16.67
CA ASN A 58 -14.69 21.10 16.29
C ASN A 58 -15.11 22.44 16.92
N ASP A 59 -16.42 22.69 17.03
CA ASP A 59 -16.97 23.91 17.63
C ASP A 59 -16.73 23.89 19.15
N TYR A 60 -16.86 22.72 19.79
CA TYR A 60 -16.52 22.54 21.21
C TYR A 60 -15.06 22.88 21.51
N LEU A 61 -14.11 22.40 20.70
CA LEU A 61 -12.70 22.77 20.91
C LEU A 61 -12.47 24.27 20.64
N HIS A 62 -13.24 24.88 19.74
CA HIS A 62 -13.20 26.33 19.49
C HIS A 62 -13.70 27.14 20.69
N ASP A 63 -14.71 26.63 21.40
CA ASP A 63 -15.28 27.23 22.61
C ASP A 63 -14.41 26.97 23.86
N PHE A 64 -13.62 25.89 23.87
CA PHE A 64 -12.74 25.50 24.98
C PHE A 64 -11.26 25.34 24.56
N PRO A 65 -10.56 26.45 24.21
CA PRO A 65 -9.18 26.42 23.69
C PRO A 65 -8.11 25.94 24.69
N ASN A 66 -8.47 25.72 25.96
CA ASN A 66 -7.55 25.37 27.05
C ASN A 66 -7.64 23.89 27.51
N VAL A 67 -8.42 23.05 26.83
CA VAL A 67 -8.54 21.63 27.20
C VAL A 67 -7.37 20.85 26.60
N HIS A 68 -6.53 20.25 27.46
CA HIS A 68 -5.39 19.44 27.03
C HIS A 68 -5.82 18.07 26.54
N VAL A 69 -5.15 17.53 25.51
CA VAL A 69 -5.51 16.22 24.92
C VAL A 69 -5.36 15.08 25.93
N LEU A 70 -4.38 15.17 26.83
CA LEU A 70 -4.16 14.19 27.89
C LEU A 70 -5.32 14.17 28.90
N ASP A 71 -5.90 15.33 29.20
CA ASP A 71 -7.08 15.41 30.08
C ASP A 71 -8.28 14.72 29.42
N LEU A 72 -8.47 14.90 28.10
CA LEU A 72 -9.52 14.21 27.35
C LEU A 72 -9.33 12.69 27.35
N PHE A 73 -8.10 12.20 27.15
CA PHE A 73 -7.81 10.76 27.28
C PHE A 73 -8.13 10.26 28.69
N GLN A 74 -7.73 11.00 29.72
CA GLN A 74 -8.03 10.65 31.10
C GLN A 74 -9.54 10.61 31.37
N GLN A 75 -10.31 11.58 30.86
CA GLN A 75 -11.77 11.59 31.00
C GLN A 75 -12.43 10.37 30.35
N ILE A 76 -11.99 9.98 29.14
CA ILE A 76 -12.47 8.76 28.48
C ILE A 76 -12.18 7.54 29.35
N CYS A 77 -10.95 7.42 29.89
CA CYS A 77 -10.55 6.31 30.74
C CYS A 77 -11.36 6.24 32.05
N ILE A 78 -11.63 7.39 32.68
CA ILE A 78 -12.43 7.49 33.91
C ILE A 78 -13.89 7.10 33.62
N THR A 79 -14.46 7.61 32.53
CA THR A 79 -15.86 7.36 32.17
C THR A 79 -16.09 5.91 31.79
N ALA A 80 -15.10 5.26 31.16
CA ALA A 80 -15.15 3.83 30.86
C ALA A 80 -15.13 2.93 32.12
N ASP A 81 -14.75 3.45 33.30
CA ASP A 81 -14.68 2.76 34.60
C ASP A 81 -14.04 1.36 34.51
N VAL A 82 -12.94 1.23 33.74
CA VAL A 82 -12.26 -0.05 33.56
C VAL A 82 -11.49 -0.42 34.82
N LYS A 83 -11.97 -1.45 35.52
CA LYS A 83 -11.36 -1.97 36.74
C LYS A 83 -10.27 -3.00 36.43
N HIS A 84 -9.52 -3.41 37.46
CA HIS A 84 -8.68 -4.60 37.35
C HIS A 84 -9.55 -5.86 37.18
N CYS A 85 -9.19 -6.70 36.21
CA CYS A 85 -9.89 -7.94 35.91
C CYS A 85 -9.14 -9.11 36.53
N GLN A 86 -9.76 -9.94 37.38
CA GLN A 86 -9.10 -11.15 37.91
C GLN A 86 -9.46 -12.43 37.14
N ASN A 87 -10.24 -12.34 36.06
CA ASN A 87 -10.58 -13.49 35.22
C ASN A 87 -9.31 -14.16 34.67
N GLU A 88 -9.13 -15.45 34.96
CA GLU A 88 -7.91 -16.19 34.61
C GLU A 88 -7.63 -16.22 33.11
N LYS A 89 -8.68 -16.29 32.26
CA LYS A 89 -8.53 -16.29 30.79
C LYS A 89 -8.05 -14.93 30.28
N CYS A 90 -8.64 -13.85 30.78
CA CYS A 90 -8.19 -12.49 30.45
C CYS A 90 -6.74 -12.26 30.90
N GLN A 91 -6.37 -12.77 32.08
CA GLN A 91 -5.00 -12.69 32.59
C GLN A 91 -4.02 -13.53 31.77
N ALA A 92 -4.42 -14.70 31.28
CA ALA A 92 -3.62 -15.48 30.35
C ALA A 92 -3.35 -14.72 29.05
N ILE A 93 -4.39 -14.17 28.41
CA ILE A 93 -4.26 -13.34 27.21
C ILE A 93 -3.37 -12.12 27.47
N ARG A 94 -3.54 -11.45 28.63
CA ARG A 94 -2.72 -10.29 29.00
C ARG A 94 -1.23 -10.66 29.11
N ARG A 95 -0.90 -11.85 29.60
CA ARG A 95 0.50 -12.34 29.65
C ARG A 95 1.09 -12.59 28.26
N GLU A 96 0.26 -12.96 27.28
CA GLU A 96 0.68 -13.14 25.88
C GLU A 96 0.84 -11.80 25.15
N MET A 97 0.15 -10.74 25.58
CA MET A 97 0.30 -9.36 25.08
C MET A 97 1.60 -8.67 25.56
N ILE A 98 2.67 -9.43 25.82
CA ILE A 98 3.96 -8.91 26.31
C ILE A 98 4.59 -7.88 25.36
N ASN A 99 4.27 -8.00 24.06
CA ASN A 99 4.79 -7.17 22.99
C ASN A 99 3.99 -5.87 22.74
N ALA A 100 3.00 -5.55 23.59
CA ALA A 100 2.26 -4.29 23.49
C ALA A 100 3.19 -3.07 23.58
N PRO A 101 2.91 -1.96 22.86
CA PRO A 101 3.77 -0.79 22.78
C PRO A 101 4.28 -0.30 24.14
N ALA A 102 5.53 0.19 24.16
CA ALA A 102 6.06 0.87 25.33
C ALA A 102 5.33 2.21 25.52
N CYS A 103 4.99 2.52 26.77
CA CYS A 103 4.38 3.79 27.15
C CYS A 103 4.78 4.15 28.58
N GLU A 104 5.50 5.25 28.74
CA GLU A 104 5.96 5.77 30.05
C GLU A 104 4.80 6.14 30.98
N TRP A 105 3.63 6.45 30.43
CA TRP A 105 2.39 6.58 31.19
C TRP A 105 1.88 5.21 31.65
N LYS A 106 2.56 4.61 32.63
CA LYS A 106 2.38 3.22 33.08
C LYS A 106 0.94 2.84 33.35
N CYS A 107 0.18 3.70 34.04
CA CYS A 107 -1.21 3.41 34.34
C CYS A 107 -2.12 3.40 33.11
N PHE A 108 -1.86 4.25 32.12
CA PHE A 108 -2.59 4.21 30.85
C PHE A 108 -2.23 2.94 30.07
N ARG A 109 -0.96 2.53 30.08
CA ARG A 109 -0.52 1.26 29.50
C ARG A 109 -1.21 0.05 30.12
N ASP A 110 -1.26 -0.01 31.45
CA ASP A 110 -1.92 -1.09 32.17
C ASP A 110 -3.43 -1.11 31.91
N TRP A 111 -4.06 0.06 31.86
CA TRP A 111 -5.47 0.20 31.50
C TRP A 111 -5.76 -0.34 30.08
N ALA A 112 -4.93 0.00 29.10
CA ALA A 112 -5.07 -0.48 27.72
C ALA A 112 -4.92 -2.02 27.65
N LEU A 113 -3.92 -2.59 28.35
CA LEU A 113 -3.73 -4.04 28.40
C LEU A 113 -4.92 -4.78 29.00
N VAL A 114 -5.51 -4.25 30.08
CA VAL A 114 -6.73 -4.84 30.68
C VAL A 114 -7.89 -4.77 29.69
N THR A 115 -8.09 -3.62 29.06
CA THR A 115 -9.15 -3.40 28.06
C THR A 115 -9.05 -4.39 26.91
N MET A 116 -7.88 -4.47 26.27
CA MET A 116 -7.68 -5.33 25.10
C MET A 116 -7.73 -6.82 25.44
N SER A 117 -7.19 -7.24 26.58
CA SER A 117 -7.26 -8.65 27.01
C SER A 117 -8.69 -9.09 27.33
N CYS A 118 -9.50 -8.22 27.95
CA CYS A 118 -10.92 -8.47 28.19
C CYS A 118 -11.69 -8.56 26.87
N GLN A 119 -11.46 -7.63 25.94
CA GLN A 119 -12.08 -7.63 24.62
C GLN A 119 -11.78 -8.90 23.82
N MET A 120 -10.50 -9.31 23.79
CA MET A 120 -10.06 -10.54 23.12
C MET A 120 -10.76 -11.77 23.69
N ASN A 121 -10.79 -11.89 25.02
CA ASN A 121 -11.49 -12.99 25.68
C ASN A 121 -12.99 -12.99 25.35
N SER A 122 -13.65 -11.82 25.37
CA SER A 122 -15.06 -11.70 24.98
C SER A 122 -15.28 -12.18 23.54
N LYS A 123 -14.40 -11.80 22.60
CA LYS A 123 -14.48 -12.25 21.20
C LYS A 123 -14.29 -13.76 21.09
N THR A 124 -13.31 -14.34 21.79
CA THR A 124 -13.08 -15.80 21.82
C THR A 124 -14.27 -16.58 22.40
N GLN A 125 -15.05 -15.95 23.28
CA GLN A 125 -16.27 -16.53 23.85
C GLN A 125 -17.53 -16.30 22.99
N GLY A 126 -17.41 -15.65 21.82
CA GLY A 126 -18.55 -15.32 20.96
C GLY A 126 -19.42 -14.16 21.46
N LEU A 127 -18.92 -13.37 22.42
CA LEU A 127 -19.61 -12.20 22.97
C LEU A 127 -19.29 -10.96 22.12
N ASP A 128 -19.78 -10.93 20.88
CA ASP A 128 -19.44 -9.89 19.89
C ASP A 128 -19.89 -8.49 20.31
N LEU A 129 -21.09 -8.35 20.88
CA LEU A 129 -21.60 -7.05 21.36
C LEU A 129 -20.71 -6.46 22.47
N GLU A 130 -20.24 -7.30 23.40
CA GLU A 130 -19.34 -6.86 24.45
C GLU A 130 -17.95 -6.53 23.89
N SER A 131 -17.46 -7.31 22.92
CA SER A 131 -16.22 -6.99 22.21
C SER A 131 -16.30 -5.65 21.47
N TRP A 132 -17.47 -5.30 20.92
CA TRP A 132 -17.68 -4.03 20.21
C TRP A 132 -17.66 -2.82 21.14
N LYS A 133 -18.22 -2.91 22.36
CA LYS A 133 -18.16 -1.83 23.36
C LYS A 133 -16.71 -1.43 23.67
N TRP A 134 -15.82 -2.42 23.82
CA TRP A 134 -14.39 -2.15 24.01
C TRP A 134 -13.74 -1.52 22.77
N ALA A 135 -14.19 -1.91 21.57
CA ALA A 135 -13.68 -1.35 20.32
C ALA A 135 -13.99 0.15 20.19
N GLU A 136 -15.19 0.56 20.61
CA GLU A 136 -15.64 1.95 20.58
C GLU A 136 -14.84 2.86 21.50
N ILE A 137 -14.39 2.37 22.66
CA ILE A 137 -13.54 3.15 23.55
C ILE A 137 -12.20 3.49 22.87
N ALA A 138 -11.57 2.53 22.19
CA ALA A 138 -10.34 2.79 21.45
C ALA A 138 -10.55 3.72 20.25
N HIS A 139 -11.70 3.61 19.58
CA HIS A 139 -12.12 4.53 18.51
C HIS A 139 -12.21 5.98 19.02
N ASN A 140 -12.88 6.16 20.15
CA ASN A 140 -13.02 7.46 20.79
C ASN A 140 -11.66 8.07 21.17
N LEU A 141 -10.75 7.25 21.69
CA LEU A 141 -9.36 7.67 21.94
C LEU A 141 -8.66 8.09 20.65
N SER A 142 -8.85 7.36 19.54
CA SER A 142 -8.21 7.70 18.26
C SER A 142 -8.78 8.97 17.62
N ILE A 143 -10.08 9.22 17.75
CA ILE A 143 -10.73 10.48 17.38
C ILE A 143 -10.10 11.65 18.17
N VAL A 144 -10.00 11.53 19.49
CA VAL A 144 -9.39 12.57 20.34
C VAL A 144 -7.93 12.83 19.96
N ALA A 145 -7.18 11.77 19.66
CA ALA A 145 -5.79 11.88 19.23
C ALA A 145 -5.61 12.78 18.00
N THR A 146 -6.60 12.82 17.10
CA THR A 146 -6.56 13.66 15.88
C THR A 146 -6.51 15.17 16.18
N PHE A 147 -6.89 15.60 17.38
CA PHE A 147 -7.03 16.99 17.81
C PHE A 147 -5.82 17.57 18.55
N THR A 148 -4.73 16.81 18.71
CA THR A 148 -3.51 17.20 19.46
C THR A 148 -2.83 18.51 18.96
N ARG A 149 -3.31 19.14 17.87
CA ARG A 149 -2.76 20.37 17.26
C ARG A 149 -2.69 21.62 18.16
N ARG A 150 -3.40 21.67 19.29
CA ARG A 150 -3.54 22.89 20.11
C ARG A 150 -2.71 22.93 21.39
N ASP A 151 -2.07 21.83 21.76
CA ASP A 151 -1.23 21.81 22.96
C ASP A 151 0.15 22.40 22.66
N LYS A 152 0.40 23.62 23.16
CA LYS A 152 1.77 24.08 23.39
C LYS A 152 2.41 23.07 24.35
N MET A 153 3.45 22.38 23.89
CA MET A 153 4.27 21.43 24.64
C MET A 153 4.51 21.88 26.09
N LEU A 154 3.71 21.40 27.05
CA LEU A 154 3.93 21.69 28.48
C LEU A 154 3.67 20.51 29.43
N ALA A 155 3.36 19.31 28.95
CA ALA A 155 3.49 18.10 29.78
C ALA A 155 4.91 17.54 29.62
N ALA A 156 5.88 18.11 30.35
CA ALA A 156 7.31 17.77 30.24
C ALA A 156 7.68 16.29 30.51
N ASN A 157 6.72 15.44 30.90
CA ASN A 157 6.96 14.08 31.40
C ASN A 157 6.16 12.97 30.68
N VAL A 158 5.44 13.25 29.59
CA VAL A 158 4.69 12.21 28.84
C VAL A 158 5.05 12.26 27.36
N ASP A 159 5.62 11.16 26.86
CA ASP A 159 5.89 10.98 25.43
C ASP A 159 4.58 10.70 24.66
N LEU A 160 4.05 11.75 24.01
CA LEU A 160 2.83 11.67 23.21
C LEU A 160 2.92 10.67 22.05
N PHE A 161 4.12 10.43 21.50
CA PHE A 161 4.29 9.43 20.46
C PHE A 161 3.93 8.04 21.00
N GLN A 162 4.46 7.68 22.17
CA GLN A 162 4.17 6.40 22.82
C GLN A 162 2.70 6.22 23.19
N VAL A 163 2.04 7.29 23.67
CA VAL A 163 0.59 7.26 23.98
C VAL A 163 -0.21 7.00 22.72
N HIS A 164 0.08 7.71 21.63
CA HIS A 164 -0.65 7.49 20.38
C HIS A 164 -0.36 6.13 19.76
N GLU A 165 0.87 5.61 19.86
CA GLU A 165 1.19 4.24 19.39
C GLU A 165 0.41 3.17 20.14
N LEU A 166 0.21 3.35 21.45
CA LEU A 166 -0.60 2.45 22.25
C LEU A 166 -2.08 2.49 21.82
N ILE A 167 -2.64 3.69 21.58
CA ILE A 167 -4.01 3.84 21.07
C ILE A 167 -4.12 3.19 19.68
N ASN A 168 -3.14 3.42 18.80
CA ASN A 168 -3.13 2.82 17.48
C ASN A 168 -3.06 1.29 17.53
N TRP A 169 -2.27 0.72 18.45
CA TRP A 169 -2.25 -0.72 18.68
C TRP A 169 -3.63 -1.27 19.09
N MET A 170 -4.36 -0.57 19.97
CA MET A 170 -5.75 -0.94 20.33
C MET A 170 -6.66 -0.91 19.09
N VAL A 171 -6.58 0.15 18.29
CA VAL A 171 -7.35 0.30 17.05
C VAL A 171 -7.01 -0.79 16.03
N THR A 172 -5.74 -1.14 15.86
CA THR A 172 -5.32 -2.22 14.95
C THR A 172 -5.91 -3.57 15.37
N ILE A 173 -5.93 -3.87 16.67
CA ILE A 173 -6.59 -5.09 17.16
C ILE A 173 -8.08 -5.05 16.84
N ASN A 174 -8.75 -3.90 17.02
CA ASN A 174 -10.17 -3.77 16.71
C ASN A 174 -10.49 -4.02 15.25
N SER A 175 -9.75 -3.39 14.33
CA SER A 175 -9.92 -3.62 12.89
C SER A 175 -9.67 -5.08 12.50
N HIS A 176 -8.78 -5.77 13.21
CA HIS A 176 -8.56 -7.21 13.00
C HIS A 176 -9.71 -8.07 13.53
N LEU A 177 -10.25 -7.76 14.72
CA LEU A 177 -11.37 -8.49 15.31
C LEU A 177 -12.72 -8.20 14.63
N HIS A 178 -12.86 -7.00 14.09
CA HIS A 178 -14.08 -6.46 13.51
C HIS A 178 -13.77 -5.76 12.19
N PRO A 179 -13.77 -6.48 11.05
CA PRO A 179 -13.40 -5.93 9.74
C PRO A 179 -14.25 -4.75 9.25
N SER A 180 -15.46 -4.57 9.80
CA SER A 180 -16.33 -3.41 9.52
C SER A 180 -15.90 -2.14 10.25
N PHE A 181 -14.93 -2.22 11.16
CA PHE A 181 -14.42 -1.09 11.91
C PHE A 181 -13.39 -0.33 11.06
N GLU A 182 -13.76 0.88 10.62
CA GLU A 182 -12.85 1.78 9.90
C GLU A 182 -11.89 2.46 10.91
N PRO A 183 -10.58 2.15 10.87
CA PRO A 183 -9.64 2.75 11.78
C PRO A 183 -9.38 4.22 11.41
N HIS A 184 -9.55 5.14 12.35
CA HIS A 184 -8.98 6.48 12.23
C HIS A 184 -7.57 6.48 12.81
N SER A 185 -6.56 6.66 11.96
CA SER A 185 -5.16 6.75 12.39
C SER A 185 -4.41 7.95 11.82
N PRO A 186 -4.73 9.20 12.21
CA PRO A 186 -3.94 10.33 11.79
C PRO A 186 -2.99 10.75 12.91
N LEU A 187 -1.90 9.99 13.11
CA LEU A 187 -0.76 10.58 13.82
C LEU A 187 -0.37 11.85 13.10
N ARG A 188 -0.34 12.96 13.85
CA ARG A 188 -0.06 14.26 13.27
C ARG A 188 1.45 14.43 13.12
N THR A 189 1.85 14.97 11.97
CA THR A 189 3.26 15.20 11.60
C THR A 189 4.09 15.92 12.66
N HIS A 190 3.51 16.81 13.47
CA HIS A 190 4.28 17.52 14.52
C HIS A 190 4.79 16.61 15.65
N ILE A 191 4.11 15.49 15.96
CA ILE A 191 4.54 14.53 16.99
C ILE A 191 5.64 13.62 16.44
N THR A 192 5.53 13.27 15.16
CA THR A 192 6.33 12.20 14.54
C THR A 192 7.59 12.70 13.87
N LYS A 193 7.63 13.98 13.43
CA LYS A 193 8.76 14.57 12.69
C LYS A 193 10.13 14.29 13.30
N GLN A 194 10.30 14.59 14.59
CA GLN A 194 11.60 14.38 15.26
C GLN A 194 11.95 12.89 15.34
N LYS A 195 10.98 12.04 15.69
CA LYS A 195 11.16 10.58 15.75
C LYS A 195 11.53 9.98 14.39
N ILE A 196 10.95 10.51 13.30
CA ILE A 196 11.28 10.09 11.93
C ILE A 196 12.74 10.45 11.62
N VAL A 197 13.17 11.67 11.92
CA VAL A 197 14.58 12.09 11.73
C VAL A 197 15.53 11.19 12.53
N GLU A 198 15.22 10.91 13.79
CA GLU A 198 15.99 9.99 14.64
C GLU A 198 16.08 8.59 14.01
N ALA A 199 14.94 8.04 13.54
CA ALA A 199 14.88 6.73 12.89
C ALA A 199 15.74 6.66 11.61
N THR A 200 15.68 7.71 10.77
CA THR A 200 16.49 7.81 9.54
C THR A 200 17.98 7.87 9.86
N GLN A 201 18.37 8.63 10.89
CA GLN A 201 19.76 8.69 11.36
C GLN A 201 20.23 7.35 11.93
N THR A 202 19.38 6.66 12.70
CA THR A 202 19.66 5.31 13.21
C THR A 202 19.91 4.36 12.05
N ALA A 203 19.03 4.33 11.05
CA ALA A 203 19.18 3.50 9.86
C ALA A 203 20.52 3.75 9.15
N GLN A 204 20.92 5.03 9.01
CA GLN A 204 22.21 5.39 8.41
C GLN A 204 23.40 4.89 9.24
N LYS A 205 23.36 5.07 10.57
CA LYS A 205 24.42 4.63 11.49
C LYS A 205 24.64 3.11 11.46
N VAL A 206 23.57 2.34 11.28
CA VAL A 206 23.64 0.87 11.21
C VAL A 206 23.93 0.34 9.80
N GLY A 207 23.97 1.21 8.79
CA GLY A 207 24.26 0.85 7.40
C GLY A 207 23.06 0.27 6.64
N ILE A 208 21.83 0.63 7.00
CA ILE A 208 20.63 0.34 6.21
C ILE A 208 20.54 1.36 5.06
N CYS A 209 20.26 0.88 3.85
CA CYS A 209 20.05 1.73 2.68
C CYS A 209 18.88 2.69 2.86
N GLN A 210 19.15 3.99 2.71
CA GLN A 210 18.14 5.04 2.85
C GLN A 210 17.00 4.88 1.84
N ASN A 211 17.30 4.56 0.58
CA ASN A 211 16.27 4.31 -0.42
C ASN A 211 15.35 3.13 -0.04
N ARG A 212 15.92 2.02 0.45
CA ARG A 212 15.12 0.86 0.88
C ARG A 212 14.23 1.18 2.07
N LEU A 213 14.73 1.96 3.03
CA LEU A 213 13.96 2.41 4.18
C LEU A 213 12.78 3.30 3.76
N TRP A 214 13.03 4.35 2.98
CA TRP A 214 11.98 5.29 2.55
C TRP A 214 10.98 4.63 1.60
N ASN A 215 11.38 3.64 0.81
CA ASN A 215 10.44 2.88 -0.02
C ASN A 215 9.39 2.10 0.80
N LEU A 216 9.66 1.79 2.08
CA LEU A 216 8.66 1.17 2.95
C LEU A 216 7.47 2.10 3.23
N THR A 217 7.67 3.43 3.15
CA THR A 217 6.61 4.42 3.42
C THR A 217 5.67 4.58 2.22
N VAL A 218 6.19 4.43 1.01
CA VAL A 218 5.43 4.54 -0.25
C VAL A 218 4.65 3.26 -0.54
N GLY A 219 5.16 2.11 -0.11
CA GLY A 219 4.67 0.77 -0.49
C GLY A 219 3.36 0.31 0.17
N GLY A 220 2.63 1.20 0.87
CA GLY A 220 1.32 0.88 1.43
C GLY A 220 1.22 0.80 2.96
N GLY A 221 2.21 1.29 3.71
CA GLY A 221 2.02 1.48 5.14
C GLY A 221 0.80 2.35 5.40
N GLU A 222 -0.15 1.90 6.23
CA GLU A 222 -1.38 2.64 6.58
C GLU A 222 -1.08 4.07 7.08
N ARG A 223 0.15 4.28 7.57
CA ARG A 223 0.61 5.51 8.23
C ARG A 223 1.88 6.08 7.59
N GLU A 224 2.23 5.64 6.38
CA GLU A 224 3.34 6.18 5.57
C GLU A 224 4.67 6.28 6.36
N GLU A 225 5.28 7.46 6.43
CA GLU A 225 6.56 7.68 7.12
C GLU A 225 6.50 7.53 8.64
N VAL A 226 5.29 7.54 9.21
CA VAL A 226 5.09 7.49 10.65
C VAL A 226 5.49 6.12 11.24
N ASP A 227 5.47 5.06 10.43
CA ASP A 227 5.85 3.72 10.89
C ASP A 227 7.37 3.51 10.98
N LEU A 228 8.19 4.39 10.38
CA LEU A 228 9.65 4.26 10.37
C LEU A 228 10.29 4.17 11.77
N PRO A 229 9.93 5.01 12.76
CA PRO A 229 10.50 4.91 14.11
C PRO A 229 10.18 3.57 14.78
N ILE A 230 8.99 3.02 14.52
CA ILE A 230 8.56 1.74 15.11
C ILE A 230 9.37 0.59 14.51
N LEU A 231 9.59 0.60 13.19
CA LEU A 231 10.41 -0.38 12.49
C LEU A 231 11.87 -0.31 12.96
N MET A 232 12.41 0.90 13.16
CA MET A 232 13.80 1.10 13.58
C MET A 232 14.06 0.84 15.07
N ALA A 233 13.05 0.94 15.94
CA ALA A 233 13.19 0.67 17.37
C ALA A 233 13.70 -0.76 17.70
N VAL A 234 13.43 -1.74 16.83
CA VAL A 234 13.96 -3.10 16.98
C VAL A 234 15.45 -3.18 16.62
N VAL A 235 15.89 -2.35 15.69
CA VAL A 235 17.29 -2.32 15.25
C VAL A 235 18.18 -1.71 16.33
N GLU A 236 17.70 -0.71 17.08
CA GLU A 236 18.45 -0.06 18.17
C GLU A 236 18.72 -0.97 19.37
N LYS A 237 17.81 -1.91 19.65
CA LYS A 237 17.85 -2.76 20.86
C LYS A 237 18.76 -3.98 20.75
N HIS A 238 19.21 -4.34 19.54
CA HIS A 238 19.89 -5.60 19.28
C HIS A 238 21.16 -5.41 18.45
N SER A 239 22.01 -6.44 18.38
CA SER A 239 23.24 -6.40 17.58
C SER A 239 22.94 -6.07 16.12
N THR A 240 23.30 -4.85 15.72
CA THR A 240 23.01 -4.22 14.42
C THR A 240 23.79 -4.86 13.26
N GLN A 241 24.72 -5.76 13.58
CA GLN A 241 25.68 -6.30 12.63
C GLN A 241 25.03 -7.07 11.46
N PHE A 242 23.83 -7.64 11.63
CA PHE A 242 23.15 -8.45 10.61
C PHE A 242 22.15 -7.65 9.77
N MET A 243 21.71 -6.48 10.23
CA MET A 243 20.84 -5.57 9.47
C MET A 243 21.62 -4.75 8.43
N LYS A 244 22.94 -4.64 8.62
CA LYS A 244 23.83 -4.08 7.62
C LYS A 244 23.90 -5.03 6.43
N HIS A 245 23.58 -4.52 5.23
CA HIS A 245 23.89 -5.23 3.98
C HIS A 245 25.42 -5.36 3.87
N ARG A 246 25.95 -6.58 4.04
CA ARG A 246 27.39 -6.87 3.97
C ARG A 246 27.75 -7.35 2.56
N GLY A 247 28.93 -6.98 2.08
CA GLY A 247 29.45 -7.38 0.75
C GLY A 247 30.13 -6.23 0.03
N TYR A 248 30.05 -6.22 -1.31
CA TYR A 248 30.47 -5.08 -2.16
C TYR A 248 29.55 -3.86 -2.04
N GLU A 249 28.46 -3.95 -1.28
CA GLU A 249 27.40 -2.94 -1.18
C GLU A 249 27.57 -2.02 0.03
N ASP A 250 28.46 -1.02 -0.06
CA ASP A 250 28.45 0.08 0.92
C ASP A 250 27.32 1.07 0.59
N HIS A 251 26.18 0.93 1.27
CA HIS A 251 25.04 1.82 1.09
C HIS A 251 25.23 3.23 1.68
N GLY A 252 26.41 3.58 2.21
CA GLY A 252 26.72 4.94 2.67
C GLY A 252 26.56 6.03 1.60
N ILE A 253 26.66 5.67 0.32
CA ILE A 253 26.47 6.58 -0.83
C ILE A 253 25.02 6.68 -1.34
N CYS A 254 24.11 5.82 -0.84
CA CYS A 254 22.72 5.81 -1.29
C CYS A 254 21.94 6.97 -0.66
N THR A 255 21.02 7.55 -1.42
CA THR A 255 20.09 8.59 -0.93
C THR A 255 18.70 8.01 -0.71
N ALA A 256 17.75 8.79 -0.19
CA ALA A 256 16.34 8.35 -0.11
C ALA A 256 15.74 8.06 -1.50
N GLY A 257 16.18 8.76 -2.55
CA GLY A 257 15.65 8.59 -3.90
C GLY A 257 16.38 7.55 -4.76
N VAL A 258 17.62 7.16 -4.42
CA VAL A 258 18.44 6.30 -5.27
C VAL A 258 19.24 5.29 -4.44
N CYS A 259 19.09 4.01 -4.77
CA CYS A 259 19.99 2.94 -4.35
C CYS A 259 21.01 2.64 -5.47
N CYS A 260 22.30 2.84 -5.21
CA CYS A 260 23.37 2.63 -6.20
C CYS A 260 23.57 1.17 -6.62
N PHE A 261 23.05 0.21 -5.84
CA PHE A 261 23.24 -1.23 -6.08
C PHE A 261 22.07 -1.90 -6.78
N ASN A 262 20.93 -1.21 -6.86
CA ASN A 262 19.71 -1.74 -7.45
C ASN A 262 19.76 -1.85 -9.00
N ASN A 263 20.63 -1.05 -9.63
CA ASN A 263 20.76 -0.95 -11.09
C ASN A 263 22.12 -1.45 -11.62
N ILE A 264 22.83 -2.28 -10.84
CA ILE A 264 24.08 -2.90 -11.31
C ILE A 264 23.77 -3.84 -12.48
N ASP A 265 24.62 -3.80 -13.50
CA ASP A 265 24.54 -4.73 -14.62
C ASP A 265 24.91 -6.14 -14.16
N ASN A 266 23.87 -6.93 -13.93
CA ASN A 266 24.00 -8.29 -13.41
C ASN A 266 24.57 -9.28 -14.43
N THR A 267 24.66 -8.91 -15.71
CA THR A 267 25.21 -9.80 -16.76
C THR A 267 26.70 -10.07 -16.61
N ARG A 268 27.39 -9.25 -15.80
CA ARG A 268 28.84 -9.34 -15.56
C ARG A 268 29.19 -9.93 -14.19
N VAL A 269 28.21 -10.34 -13.41
CA VAL A 269 28.44 -10.90 -12.08
C VAL A 269 28.91 -12.35 -12.22
N LYS A 270 30.02 -12.70 -11.57
CA LYS A 270 30.48 -14.11 -11.51
C LYS A 270 29.43 -14.94 -10.78
N GLN A 271 29.09 -16.09 -11.33
CA GLN A 271 28.10 -16.95 -10.71
C GLN A 271 28.57 -17.44 -9.33
N LEU A 272 27.63 -17.48 -8.39
CA LEU A 272 27.82 -17.85 -7.01
C LEU A 272 28.26 -19.32 -6.91
N HIS A 273 29.21 -19.57 -6.01
CA HIS A 273 29.57 -20.92 -5.59
C HIS A 273 29.03 -21.20 -4.19
N LYS A 274 28.50 -22.41 -4.00
CA LYS A 274 28.11 -22.95 -2.68
C LYS A 274 29.10 -23.99 -2.14
N CYS A 275 30.16 -24.31 -2.90
CA CYS A 275 31.27 -25.12 -2.42
C CYS A 275 32.23 -24.31 -1.53
N SER A 276 33.04 -25.01 -0.74
CA SER A 276 34.04 -24.40 0.15
C SER A 276 35.16 -23.68 -0.61
N THR A 277 35.54 -24.17 -1.80
CA THR A 277 36.66 -23.63 -2.58
C THR A 277 36.32 -22.33 -3.32
N LYS A 278 35.02 -22.08 -3.57
CA LYS A 278 34.47 -20.91 -4.29
C LYS A 278 34.94 -20.74 -5.75
N ASP A 279 35.44 -21.80 -6.34
CA ASP A 279 36.05 -21.80 -7.68
C ASP A 279 35.93 -23.15 -8.40
N CYS A 280 34.99 -24.01 -7.99
CA CYS A 280 34.86 -25.32 -8.63
C CYS A 280 34.61 -25.19 -10.14
N GLU A 281 35.43 -25.85 -10.96
CA GLU A 281 35.37 -25.75 -12.43
C GLU A 281 34.27 -26.62 -13.04
N GLU A 282 33.57 -27.43 -12.24
CA GLU A 282 32.47 -28.29 -12.71
C GLU A 282 31.23 -27.46 -13.05
N LEU A 283 31.04 -27.19 -14.35
CA LEU A 283 29.82 -26.60 -14.92
C LEU A 283 28.84 -27.70 -15.37
N LEU A 284 27.55 -27.44 -15.18
CA LEU A 284 26.46 -28.15 -15.82
C LEU A 284 25.98 -27.33 -17.02
N HIS A 285 25.72 -28.01 -18.13
CA HIS A 285 25.20 -27.40 -19.35
C HIS A 285 23.75 -27.81 -19.56
N PHE A 286 22.89 -26.80 -19.70
CA PHE A 286 21.47 -26.93 -19.97
C PHE A 286 21.21 -26.43 -21.40
N PRO A 287 20.84 -27.30 -22.36
CA PRO A 287 20.66 -26.92 -23.76
C PRO A 287 19.42 -26.03 -23.97
N LEU A 288 19.55 -24.72 -23.77
CA LEU A 288 18.44 -23.75 -23.89
C LEU A 288 17.91 -23.61 -25.31
N SER A 289 18.69 -24.02 -26.31
CA SER A 289 18.26 -24.08 -27.71
C SER A 289 17.20 -25.14 -27.96
N GLU A 290 17.11 -26.18 -27.12
CA GLU A 290 16.11 -27.26 -27.27
C GLU A 290 14.73 -26.84 -26.71
N LEU A 291 14.63 -25.65 -26.11
CA LEU A 291 13.41 -25.06 -25.57
C LEU A 291 12.56 -24.41 -26.69
N GLU A 292 12.18 -25.18 -27.70
CA GLU A 292 11.59 -24.65 -28.95
C GLU A 292 10.05 -24.63 -28.95
N ARG A 293 9.39 -25.21 -27.94
CA ARG A 293 7.92 -25.34 -27.92
C ARG A 293 7.27 -24.07 -27.33
N PRO A 294 6.58 -23.23 -28.12
CA PRO A 294 6.09 -21.92 -27.68
C PRO A 294 4.95 -21.98 -26.65
N TYR A 295 4.42 -23.17 -26.33
CA TYR A 295 3.28 -23.35 -25.44
C TYR A 295 3.57 -24.22 -24.22
N GLU A 296 4.79 -24.78 -24.10
CA GLU A 296 5.15 -25.64 -22.99
C GLU A 296 5.98 -24.92 -21.94
N ARG A 297 5.73 -25.24 -20.67
CA ARG A 297 6.54 -24.75 -19.56
C ARG A 297 7.78 -25.62 -19.42
N PHE A 298 8.94 -24.99 -19.38
CA PHE A 298 10.22 -25.67 -19.26
C PHE A 298 10.62 -25.81 -17.80
N THR A 299 10.70 -27.04 -17.32
CA THR A 299 11.18 -27.38 -15.97
C THR A 299 12.23 -28.47 -16.07
N TRP A 300 13.23 -28.42 -15.17
CA TRP A 300 14.31 -29.39 -15.14
C TRP A 300 14.07 -30.42 -14.03
N TRP A 301 13.97 -31.69 -14.42
CA TRP A 301 13.67 -32.80 -13.54
C TRP A 301 14.93 -33.30 -12.84
N ILE A 302 14.83 -33.54 -11.53
CA ILE A 302 15.98 -33.82 -10.65
C ILE A 302 15.93 -35.20 -10.00
N ASP A 303 14.82 -35.93 -10.13
CA ASP A 303 14.64 -37.30 -9.65
C ASP A 303 13.97 -38.12 -10.77
N ASP A 304 14.60 -39.24 -11.16
CA ASP A 304 13.99 -40.25 -12.01
C ASP A 304 14.57 -41.63 -11.64
N ILE A 305 13.72 -42.65 -11.69
CA ILE A 305 14.03 -44.06 -11.45
C ILE A 305 15.02 -44.58 -12.51
N GLU A 306 15.04 -43.99 -13.71
CA GLU A 306 15.96 -44.39 -14.80
C GLU A 306 17.23 -43.51 -14.91
N ASN A 307 17.32 -42.39 -14.17
CA ASN A 307 18.43 -41.45 -14.27
C ASN A 307 19.62 -41.85 -13.39
N THR A 308 20.26 -42.97 -13.76
CA THR A 308 21.49 -43.49 -13.13
C THR A 308 22.68 -42.53 -13.21
N LYS A 309 22.62 -41.48 -14.05
CA LYS A 309 23.69 -40.50 -14.25
C LYS A 309 23.50 -39.17 -13.50
N ASN A 310 22.34 -38.95 -12.86
CA ASN A 310 22.04 -37.73 -12.10
C ASN A 310 22.13 -36.45 -12.97
N ILE A 311 21.79 -36.55 -14.26
CA ILE A 311 21.83 -35.43 -15.21
C ILE A 311 20.40 -34.88 -15.37
N PRO A 312 20.15 -33.58 -15.11
CA PRO A 312 18.83 -32.98 -15.29
C PRO A 312 18.32 -33.11 -16.73
N TYR A 313 17.01 -33.28 -16.92
CA TYR A 313 16.37 -33.35 -18.25
C TYR A 313 15.07 -32.54 -18.32
N ILE A 314 14.65 -32.19 -19.54
CA ILE A 314 13.35 -31.56 -19.85
C ILE A 314 12.34 -32.69 -20.09
N ALA A 315 11.24 -32.72 -19.33
CA ALA A 315 10.21 -33.72 -19.55
C ALA A 315 9.37 -33.37 -20.80
N THR A 316 9.14 -34.37 -21.66
CA THR A 316 8.53 -34.18 -22.98
C THR A 316 7.03 -34.43 -23.04
N GLU A 317 6.39 -34.95 -21.98
CA GLU A 317 4.93 -34.96 -21.74
C GLU A 317 4.57 -35.62 -20.38
N LYS A 318 3.55 -35.10 -19.68
CA LYS A 318 2.83 -35.73 -18.54
C LYS A 318 3.66 -36.26 -17.35
N SER A 319 4.81 -35.67 -17.04
CA SER A 319 5.49 -35.98 -15.79
C SER A 319 4.67 -35.46 -14.59
N GLN A 320 4.12 -36.37 -13.79
CA GLN A 320 3.18 -36.12 -12.67
C GLN A 320 3.83 -35.55 -11.40
N GLY A 321 4.89 -34.76 -11.54
CA GLY A 321 5.70 -34.27 -10.43
C GLY A 321 5.48 -32.79 -10.13
N GLN A 322 5.71 -32.45 -8.87
CA GLN A 322 5.63 -31.09 -8.37
C GLN A 322 6.97 -30.39 -8.55
N TYR A 323 6.96 -29.17 -9.09
CA TYR A 323 8.17 -28.36 -9.23
C TYR A 323 8.26 -27.25 -8.19
N MET A 324 9.50 -26.89 -7.86
CA MET A 324 9.86 -25.73 -7.05
C MET A 324 10.27 -24.58 -7.96
N ALA A 325 9.65 -23.41 -7.83
CA ALA A 325 10.09 -22.19 -8.49
C ALA A 325 11.09 -21.43 -7.61
N ILE A 326 12.22 -21.04 -8.19
CA ILE A 326 13.26 -20.27 -7.52
C ILE A 326 13.05 -18.78 -7.80
N SER A 327 12.74 -18.04 -6.74
CA SER A 327 12.66 -16.58 -6.73
C SER A 327 13.96 -16.04 -6.13
N HIS A 328 14.79 -15.37 -6.93
CA HIS A 328 16.16 -15.02 -6.56
C HIS A 328 16.61 -13.68 -7.16
N VAL A 329 17.83 -13.26 -6.82
CA VAL A 329 18.38 -11.96 -7.26
C VAL A 329 19.64 -12.17 -8.09
N TRP A 330 19.61 -11.80 -9.37
CA TRP A 330 20.77 -12.00 -10.25
C TRP A 330 22.05 -11.29 -9.77
N SER A 331 21.93 -10.14 -9.08
CA SER A 331 23.08 -9.38 -8.58
C SER A 331 23.88 -10.11 -7.51
N ASP A 332 23.33 -11.14 -6.86
CA ASP A 332 24.05 -11.92 -5.84
C ASP A 332 24.84 -13.11 -6.43
N GLY A 333 24.85 -13.22 -7.77
CA GLY A 333 25.53 -14.29 -8.50
C GLY A 333 24.68 -15.55 -8.69
N THR A 334 23.41 -15.56 -8.32
CA THR A 334 22.53 -16.70 -8.58
C THR A 334 21.90 -16.71 -9.98
N GLY A 335 22.27 -15.79 -10.88
CA GLY A 335 21.88 -15.83 -12.31
C GLY A 335 22.86 -16.62 -13.19
N GLY A 336 22.71 -16.55 -14.52
CA GLY A 336 23.62 -17.22 -15.48
C GLY A 336 25.07 -16.74 -15.45
N GLY A 337 25.30 -15.50 -15.00
CA GLY A 337 26.64 -14.91 -14.88
C GLY A 337 27.42 -14.86 -16.19
N ILE A 338 28.76 -14.76 -16.10
CA ILE A 338 29.67 -14.63 -17.25
C ILE A 338 30.02 -15.95 -17.96
N GLN A 339 29.47 -17.08 -17.52
CA GLN A 339 29.91 -18.42 -17.94
C GLN A 339 29.35 -18.83 -19.31
N GLY A 340 28.29 -18.16 -19.77
CA GLY A 340 27.58 -18.48 -21.01
C GLY A 340 26.15 -18.95 -20.73
N GLU A 341 25.30 -18.92 -21.76
CA GLU A 341 23.89 -19.29 -21.66
C GLU A 341 23.74 -20.77 -21.28
N GLY A 342 22.84 -21.07 -20.34
CA GLY A 342 22.58 -22.44 -19.88
C GLY A 342 23.72 -23.07 -19.07
N LEU A 343 24.82 -22.37 -18.79
CA LEU A 343 25.94 -22.88 -18.00
C LEU A 343 25.81 -22.46 -16.54
N VAL A 344 25.86 -23.44 -15.63
CA VAL A 344 25.77 -23.18 -14.18
C VAL A 344 26.76 -24.03 -13.38
N ASN A 345 27.36 -23.43 -12.36
CA ASN A 345 28.13 -24.06 -11.31
C ASN A 345 27.34 -25.24 -10.72
N ARG A 346 27.91 -26.44 -10.83
CA ARG A 346 27.29 -27.66 -10.30
C ARG A 346 27.00 -27.56 -8.80
N CYS A 347 27.87 -26.90 -8.02
CA CYS A 347 27.64 -26.72 -6.59
C CYS A 347 26.40 -25.87 -6.27
N LEU A 348 26.11 -24.85 -7.09
CA LEU A 348 24.93 -24.01 -6.94
C LEU A 348 23.66 -24.79 -7.32
N PHE A 349 23.71 -25.54 -8.43
CA PHE A 349 22.59 -26.40 -8.82
C PHE A 349 22.30 -27.47 -7.76
N LYS A 350 23.32 -28.17 -7.25
CA LYS A 350 23.17 -29.16 -6.16
C LYS A 350 22.57 -28.56 -4.88
N TYR A 351 22.91 -27.31 -4.57
CA TYR A 351 22.33 -26.60 -3.45
C TYR A 351 20.81 -26.44 -3.61
N PHE A 352 20.34 -25.96 -4.77
CA PHE A 352 18.92 -25.86 -5.05
C PHE A 352 18.22 -27.23 -5.17
N GLN A 353 18.91 -28.24 -5.73
CA GLN A 353 18.44 -29.62 -5.76
C GLN A 353 18.20 -30.16 -4.34
N GLY A 354 19.09 -29.87 -3.39
CA GLY A 354 18.90 -30.24 -1.98
C GLY A 354 17.65 -29.62 -1.37
N ILE A 355 17.41 -28.33 -1.62
CA ILE A 355 16.21 -27.63 -1.14
C ILE A 355 14.94 -28.22 -1.78
N ALA A 356 14.96 -28.47 -3.09
CA ALA A 356 13.82 -29.09 -3.79
C ALA A 356 13.47 -30.46 -3.18
N LYS A 357 14.48 -31.28 -2.86
CA LYS A 357 14.30 -32.58 -2.19
C LYS A 357 13.72 -32.45 -0.79
N GLU A 358 14.19 -31.49 0.00
CA GLU A 358 13.62 -31.20 1.33
C GLU A 358 12.13 -30.80 1.24
N LEU A 359 11.77 -30.06 0.20
CA LEU A 359 10.39 -29.66 -0.11
C LEU A 359 9.59 -30.71 -0.90
N ARG A 360 10.17 -31.89 -1.18
CA ARG A 360 9.55 -33.00 -1.94
C ARG A 360 9.13 -32.62 -3.37
N CYS A 361 9.86 -31.69 -4.00
CA CYS A 361 9.72 -31.37 -5.41
C CYS A 361 10.66 -32.23 -6.26
N THR A 362 10.17 -32.72 -7.39
CA THR A 362 10.92 -33.57 -8.34
C THR A 362 11.47 -32.79 -9.52
N ALA A 363 11.13 -31.51 -9.62
CA ALA A 363 11.59 -30.61 -10.68
C ALA A 363 11.85 -29.20 -10.14
N ILE A 364 12.65 -28.44 -10.88
CA ILE A 364 13.01 -27.05 -10.58
C ILE A 364 12.64 -26.17 -11.77
N TRP A 365 12.03 -25.02 -11.47
CA TRP A 365 11.95 -23.88 -12.37
C TRP A 365 12.93 -22.81 -11.87
N TRP A 366 13.86 -22.43 -12.74
CA TRP A 366 14.86 -21.40 -12.48
C TRP A 366 15.10 -20.65 -13.79
N ASP A 367 14.77 -19.36 -13.82
CA ASP A 367 14.79 -18.50 -15.01
C ASP A 367 16.08 -18.61 -15.84
N THR A 368 17.21 -18.84 -15.19
CA THR A 368 18.56 -18.98 -15.74
C THR A 368 18.70 -20.18 -16.68
N ILE A 369 17.94 -21.25 -16.41
CA ILE A 369 17.97 -22.51 -17.18
C ILE A 369 16.63 -22.86 -17.82
N CYS A 370 15.54 -22.16 -17.47
CA CYS A 370 14.19 -22.45 -17.95
C CYS A 370 13.68 -21.45 -19.00
N ILE A 371 14.39 -20.33 -19.25
CA ILE A 371 13.98 -19.37 -20.28
C ILE A 371 14.80 -19.59 -21.56
N PRO A 372 14.14 -19.79 -22.73
CA PRO A 372 14.82 -19.95 -24.02
C PRO A 372 15.66 -18.75 -24.43
N VAL A 373 16.59 -19.01 -25.35
CA VAL A 373 17.50 -18.02 -25.95
C VAL A 373 16.93 -17.41 -27.25
N GLU A 374 16.10 -18.17 -27.98
CA GLU A 374 15.46 -17.71 -29.21
C GLU A 374 14.48 -16.56 -28.90
N ARG A 375 14.57 -15.47 -29.68
CA ARG A 375 13.96 -14.19 -29.35
C ARG A 375 12.44 -14.25 -29.17
N ALA A 376 11.72 -14.92 -30.08
CA ALA A 376 10.26 -14.97 -30.05
C ALA A 376 9.75 -15.82 -28.87
N THR A 377 10.37 -16.97 -28.65
CA THR A 377 10.03 -17.91 -27.57
C THR A 377 10.44 -17.33 -26.22
N ARG A 378 11.58 -16.65 -26.13
CA ARG A 378 12.01 -15.89 -24.94
C ARG A 378 11.00 -14.82 -24.58
N GLN A 379 10.52 -14.07 -25.57
CA GLN A 379 9.52 -13.05 -25.37
C GLN A 379 8.21 -13.65 -24.84
N ASN A 380 7.74 -14.76 -25.43
CA ASN A 380 6.56 -15.47 -24.96
C ASN A 380 6.73 -15.96 -23.50
N ALA A 381 7.88 -16.57 -23.18
CA ALA A 381 8.20 -17.04 -21.83
C ALA A 381 8.20 -15.90 -20.80
N ILE A 382 8.74 -14.72 -21.14
CA ILE A 382 8.72 -13.52 -20.28
C ILE A 382 7.29 -13.00 -20.10
N SER A 383 6.50 -12.93 -21.17
CA SER A 383 5.11 -12.48 -21.12
C SER A 383 4.19 -13.44 -20.34
N ARG A 384 4.66 -14.64 -19.99
CA ARG A 384 3.94 -15.65 -19.18
C ARG A 384 4.70 -16.03 -17.91
N MET A 385 5.64 -15.19 -17.47
CA MET A 385 6.52 -15.52 -16.34
C MET A 385 5.73 -15.81 -15.05
N HIS A 386 4.65 -15.08 -14.83
CA HIS A 386 3.76 -15.19 -13.67
C HIS A 386 3.18 -16.60 -13.47
N GLU A 387 2.81 -17.29 -14.56
CA GLU A 387 2.23 -18.63 -14.53
C GLU A 387 3.16 -19.66 -13.87
N ASN A 388 4.48 -19.48 -14.02
CA ASN A 388 5.45 -20.39 -13.42
C ASN A 388 5.45 -20.33 -11.88
N PHE A 389 5.06 -19.21 -11.29
CA PHE A 389 4.97 -19.06 -9.83
C PHE A 389 3.59 -19.41 -9.31
N GLU A 390 2.54 -19.13 -10.09
CA GLU A 390 1.16 -19.50 -9.77
C GLU A 390 0.96 -21.02 -9.67
N GLU A 391 1.64 -21.78 -10.53
CA GLU A 391 1.51 -23.23 -10.61
C GLU A 391 2.58 -24.01 -9.84
N ALA A 392 3.58 -23.32 -9.28
CA ALA A 392 4.62 -23.95 -8.49
C ALA A 392 4.02 -24.60 -7.23
N ALA A 393 4.50 -25.80 -6.90
CA ALA A 393 4.13 -26.44 -5.64
C ALA A 393 4.72 -25.69 -4.45
N HIS A 394 5.92 -25.13 -4.64
CA HIS A 394 6.62 -24.27 -3.70
C HIS A 394 7.37 -23.17 -4.44
N THR A 395 7.33 -21.96 -3.89
CA THR A 395 8.22 -20.86 -4.31
C THR A 395 9.25 -20.64 -3.21
N ILE A 396 10.54 -20.76 -3.56
CA ILE A 396 11.64 -20.53 -2.64
C ILE A 396 12.25 -19.15 -2.89
N ILE A 397 12.27 -18.31 -1.86
CA ILE A 397 12.95 -17.03 -1.87
C ILE A 397 14.40 -17.25 -1.44
N HIS A 398 15.32 -16.98 -2.36
CA HIS A 398 16.75 -17.03 -2.12
C HIS A 398 17.39 -15.67 -2.39
N ASP A 399 17.92 -15.08 -1.32
CA ASP A 399 18.67 -13.83 -1.35
C ASP A 399 19.90 -14.01 -0.45
N GLN A 400 21.11 -13.73 -0.96
CA GLN A 400 22.32 -13.85 -0.14
C GLN A 400 22.30 -13.05 1.16
N TYR A 401 21.62 -11.89 1.19
CA TYR A 401 21.43 -11.12 2.42
C TYR A 401 20.66 -11.95 3.47
N LEU A 402 19.57 -12.61 3.06
CA LEU A 402 18.74 -13.42 3.96
C LEU A 402 19.42 -14.74 4.34
N VAL A 403 20.11 -15.38 3.40
CA VAL A 403 20.88 -16.61 3.64
C VAL A 403 22.02 -16.38 4.66
N GLN A 404 22.51 -15.16 4.78
CA GLN A 404 23.50 -14.77 5.79
C GLN A 404 22.88 -14.25 7.09
N PHE A 405 21.57 -13.95 7.07
CA PHE A 405 20.81 -13.45 8.20
C PHE A 405 20.41 -14.61 9.14
N PRO A 406 20.84 -14.61 10.41
CA PRO A 406 20.44 -15.64 11.38
C PRO A 406 18.94 -15.62 11.62
N TRP A 407 18.31 -16.79 11.55
CA TRP A 407 16.93 -16.92 12.00
C TRP A 407 16.80 -16.58 13.49
N THR A 408 15.76 -15.82 13.84
CA THR A 408 15.35 -15.52 15.22
C THR A 408 13.82 -15.58 15.30
N ASP A 409 13.26 -16.00 16.42
CA ASP A 409 11.80 -16.12 16.59
C ASP A 409 11.15 -14.77 16.99
N ASP A 410 11.60 -13.67 16.37
CA ASP A 410 11.09 -12.31 16.61
C ASP A 410 10.85 -11.54 15.30
N SER A 411 10.64 -10.23 15.37
CA SER A 411 10.29 -9.42 14.19
C SER A 411 11.43 -9.22 13.19
N ARG A 412 12.68 -9.57 13.54
CA ARG A 412 13.86 -9.20 12.75
C ARG A 412 13.95 -9.90 11.39
N PRO A 413 13.65 -11.21 11.24
CA PRO A 413 13.66 -11.84 9.93
C PRO A 413 12.64 -11.24 8.97
N CYS A 414 11.44 -10.89 9.46
CA CYS A 414 10.42 -10.21 8.64
C CYS A 414 10.90 -8.82 8.18
N LEU A 415 11.51 -8.02 9.08
CA LEU A 415 12.11 -6.74 8.71
C LEU A 415 13.31 -6.90 7.75
N ALA A 416 14.12 -7.95 7.93
CA ALA A 416 15.22 -8.26 7.04
C ALA A 416 14.72 -8.59 5.63
N LEU A 417 13.64 -9.38 5.51
CA LEU A 417 12.98 -9.65 4.22
C LEU A 417 12.57 -8.35 3.52
N LEU A 418 11.93 -7.41 4.22
CA LEU A 418 11.53 -6.12 3.63
C LEU A 418 12.70 -5.27 3.14
N LEU A 419 13.83 -5.32 3.84
CA LEU A 419 15.03 -4.56 3.51
C LEU A 419 15.96 -5.30 2.54
N SER A 420 15.63 -6.53 2.14
CA SER A 420 16.51 -7.35 1.31
C SER A 420 16.57 -6.84 -0.13
N PRO A 421 17.67 -7.07 -0.85
CA PRO A 421 17.73 -6.82 -2.30
C PRO A 421 16.55 -7.43 -3.05
N TRP A 422 16.14 -8.65 -2.68
CA TRP A 422 15.00 -9.36 -3.28
C TRP A 422 13.73 -8.53 -3.23
N PHE A 423 13.28 -8.08 -2.05
CA PHE A 423 12.00 -7.36 -1.91
C PHE A 423 11.93 -6.04 -2.68
N THR A 424 13.09 -5.48 -3.05
CA THR A 424 13.21 -4.23 -3.80
C THR A 424 13.14 -4.40 -5.31
N ARG A 425 12.98 -5.61 -5.85
CA ARG A 425 12.95 -5.88 -7.30
C ARG A 425 11.51 -6.03 -7.79
N ALA A 426 11.16 -5.40 -8.92
CA ALA A 426 9.79 -5.45 -9.43
C ALA A 426 9.34 -6.86 -9.85
N TRP A 427 10.23 -7.63 -10.50
CA TRP A 427 9.96 -9.01 -10.88
C TRP A 427 9.60 -9.87 -9.66
N THR A 428 10.38 -9.79 -8.58
CA THR A 428 10.10 -10.55 -7.34
C THR A 428 8.77 -10.20 -6.68
N ALA A 429 8.23 -8.99 -6.89
CA ALA A 429 6.92 -8.62 -6.40
C ALA A 429 5.81 -9.36 -7.17
N LEU A 430 5.94 -9.45 -8.49
CA LEU A 430 5.06 -10.28 -9.32
C LEU A 430 5.17 -11.74 -8.91
N GLU A 431 6.39 -12.26 -8.77
CA GLU A 431 6.64 -13.65 -8.35
C GLU A 431 5.93 -13.96 -7.03
N LEU A 432 6.09 -13.09 -6.03
CA LEU A 432 5.46 -13.23 -4.72
C LEU A 432 3.93 -13.17 -4.77
N MET A 433 3.39 -12.23 -5.56
CA MET A 433 1.95 -12.03 -5.70
C MET A 433 1.27 -13.23 -6.36
N MET A 434 1.96 -13.87 -7.32
CA MET A 434 1.45 -15.03 -8.05
C MET A 434 1.56 -16.32 -7.24
N SER A 435 2.56 -16.43 -6.35
CA SER A 435 2.73 -17.61 -5.52
C SER A 435 1.56 -17.87 -4.56
N ARG A 436 1.07 -19.11 -4.55
CA ARG A 436 -0.04 -19.55 -3.69
C ARG A 436 0.24 -19.32 -2.20
N LYS A 437 -0.80 -18.90 -1.47
CA LYS A 437 -0.75 -18.76 0.00
C LYS A 437 -0.33 -20.08 0.67
N GLY A 438 0.58 -19.99 1.63
CA GLY A 438 1.16 -21.12 2.36
C GLY A 438 2.24 -21.89 1.60
N LYS A 439 2.54 -21.55 0.35
CA LYS A 439 3.54 -22.25 -0.50
C LYS A 439 4.85 -21.49 -0.69
N VAL A 440 4.96 -20.28 -0.15
CA VAL A 440 6.19 -19.49 -0.19
C VAL A 440 7.06 -19.80 1.02
N SER A 441 8.33 -20.06 0.78
CA SER A 441 9.32 -20.25 1.85
C SER A 441 10.54 -19.38 1.60
N VAL A 442 11.22 -18.96 2.66
CA VAL A 442 12.42 -18.11 2.62
C VAL A 442 13.58 -18.86 3.26
N VAL A 443 14.75 -18.76 2.64
CA VAL A 443 15.98 -19.36 3.15
C VAL A 443 16.71 -18.36 4.05
N TYR A 444 16.94 -18.75 5.31
CA TYR A 444 17.75 -18.01 6.28
C TYR A 444 18.98 -18.79 6.71
N ARG A 445 19.90 -18.13 7.42
CA ARG A 445 20.99 -18.82 8.11
C ARG A 445 20.46 -19.56 9.33
N HIS A 446 20.93 -20.79 9.55
CA HIS A 446 20.62 -21.51 10.78
C HIS A 446 21.21 -20.75 11.99
N PRO A 447 20.46 -20.61 13.11
CA PRO A 447 20.87 -19.78 14.24
C PRO A 447 22.17 -20.25 14.89
N ASN A 448 22.38 -21.57 14.93
CA ASN A 448 23.50 -22.20 15.63
C ASN A 448 24.60 -22.75 14.71
N ASP A 449 24.41 -22.71 13.38
CA ASP A 449 25.37 -23.26 12.42
C ASP A 449 25.48 -22.34 11.19
N PRO A 450 26.52 -21.48 11.11
CA PRO A 450 26.68 -20.56 10.00
C PRO A 450 26.83 -21.21 8.62
N GLY A 451 27.17 -22.51 8.55
CA GLY A 451 27.31 -23.26 7.32
C GLY A 451 26.02 -23.90 6.81
N ARG A 452 24.95 -23.86 7.62
CA ARG A 452 23.65 -24.45 7.27
C ARG A 452 22.60 -23.38 7.06
N TYR A 453 21.68 -23.67 6.14
CA TYR A 453 20.47 -22.89 5.97
C TYR A 453 19.32 -23.47 6.81
N ILE A 454 18.29 -22.67 6.99
CA ILE A 454 16.98 -23.10 7.49
C ILE A 454 15.90 -22.55 6.56
N ILE A 455 14.90 -23.36 6.26
CA ILE A 455 13.75 -22.98 5.42
C ILE A 455 12.60 -22.59 6.34
N LYS A 456 12.03 -21.40 6.12
CA LYS A 456 10.91 -20.87 6.90
C LYS A 456 9.75 -20.51 6.00
N ASN A 457 8.55 -20.97 6.35
CA ASN A 457 7.34 -20.68 5.60
C ASN A 457 6.95 -19.21 5.83
N LEU A 458 6.69 -18.49 4.74
CA LEU A 458 6.37 -17.06 4.82
C LEU A 458 5.11 -16.82 5.66
N ASP A 459 4.03 -17.52 5.36
CA ASP A 459 2.73 -17.30 6.00
C ASP A 459 2.65 -17.79 7.45
N LYS A 460 3.41 -18.83 7.81
CA LYS A 460 3.33 -19.48 9.13
C LYS A 460 4.41 -19.03 10.10
N ASP A 461 5.65 -18.90 9.62
CA ASP A 461 6.81 -18.70 10.48
C ASP A 461 7.28 -17.23 10.50
N ILE A 462 7.13 -16.52 9.38
CA ILE A 462 7.73 -15.19 9.19
C ILE A 462 6.72 -14.07 9.44
N LEU A 463 5.51 -14.17 8.90
CA LEU A 463 4.48 -13.15 9.03
C LEU A 463 3.75 -13.26 10.38
N ALA A 464 3.48 -12.11 10.99
CA ALA A 464 2.68 -12.01 12.20
C ALA A 464 1.23 -12.39 11.91
N LEU A 465 0.68 -13.32 12.71
CA LEU A 465 -0.69 -13.80 12.54
C LEU A 465 -1.74 -12.91 13.20
N HIS A 466 -1.37 -12.17 14.25
CA HIS A 466 -2.32 -11.35 15.02
C HIS A 466 -1.62 -10.13 15.66
N PRO A 467 -2.23 -8.92 15.61
CA PRO A 467 -1.62 -7.68 16.12
C PRO A 467 -1.48 -7.62 17.65
N ALA A 468 -2.29 -8.40 18.39
CA ALA A 468 -2.22 -8.44 19.86
C ALA A 468 -1.02 -9.23 20.41
N TYR A 469 -0.53 -10.23 19.67
CA TYR A 469 0.49 -11.17 20.15
C TYR A 469 1.87 -10.93 19.52
N SER A 470 1.92 -10.10 18.49
CA SER A 470 3.15 -9.69 17.81
C SER A 470 3.57 -8.30 18.27
N SER A 471 4.86 -7.98 18.12
CA SER A 471 5.30 -6.59 18.29
C SER A 471 4.75 -5.72 17.17
N ARG A 472 4.61 -4.41 17.43
CA ARG A 472 4.17 -3.46 16.40
C ARG A 472 5.04 -3.49 15.15
N SER A 473 6.36 -3.58 15.31
CA SER A 473 7.30 -3.70 14.20
C SER A 473 7.04 -4.95 13.36
N HIS A 474 6.75 -6.08 13.99
CA HIS A 474 6.45 -7.33 13.29
C HIS A 474 5.14 -7.24 12.53
N TRP A 475 4.10 -6.68 13.15
CA TRP A 475 2.80 -6.48 12.51
C TRP A 475 2.90 -5.56 11.30
N ILE A 476 3.50 -4.37 11.45
CA ILE A 476 3.72 -3.43 10.34
C ILE A 476 4.50 -4.10 9.21
N ALA A 477 5.62 -4.76 9.55
CA ALA A 477 6.44 -5.44 8.56
C ALA A 477 5.65 -6.53 7.81
N SER A 478 4.82 -7.28 8.53
CA SER A 478 4.00 -8.35 7.97
C SER A 478 2.89 -7.82 7.06
N THR A 479 2.28 -6.69 7.41
CA THR A 479 1.27 -6.04 6.59
C THR A 479 1.85 -5.59 5.25
N LEU A 480 3.05 -5.00 5.24
CA LEU A 480 3.73 -4.58 4.00
C LEU A 480 4.01 -5.75 3.05
N VAL A 481 4.37 -6.92 3.58
CA VAL A 481 4.54 -8.13 2.76
C VAL A 481 3.18 -8.69 2.32
N SER A 482 2.19 -8.71 3.22
CA SER A 482 0.87 -9.31 2.97
C SER A 482 0.06 -8.54 1.93
N GLN A 483 0.20 -7.21 1.88
CA GLN A 483 -0.44 -6.35 0.88
C GLN A 483 -0.08 -6.78 -0.55
N LEU A 484 1.15 -7.23 -0.79
CA LEU A 484 1.57 -7.72 -2.11
C LEU A 484 0.92 -9.05 -2.52
N ARG A 485 0.42 -9.86 -1.57
CA ARG A 485 -0.03 -11.23 -1.81
C ARG A 485 -1.55 -11.42 -1.75
N GLY A 486 -2.27 -10.37 -1.35
CA GLY A 486 -3.72 -10.42 -1.13
C GLY A 486 -4.51 -9.40 -1.94
N GLN A 487 -3.85 -8.52 -2.69
CA GLN A 487 -4.52 -7.48 -3.47
C GLN A 487 -4.87 -8.02 -4.86
N ARG A 488 -6.18 -8.04 -5.16
CA ARG A 488 -6.61 -7.92 -6.55
C ARG A 488 -6.27 -6.51 -6.97
N ILE A 489 -5.42 -6.36 -7.98
CA ILE A 489 -5.14 -5.06 -8.56
C ILE A 489 -6.41 -4.58 -9.26
N ASP A 490 -7.09 -3.63 -8.65
CA ASP A 490 -8.36 -3.09 -9.11
C ASP A 490 -8.27 -1.60 -9.48
N CYS A 491 -7.08 -1.01 -9.33
CA CYS A 491 -6.83 0.40 -9.50
C CYS A 491 -5.35 0.67 -9.87
N ILE A 492 -5.06 1.84 -10.45
CA ILE A 492 -3.70 2.19 -10.90
C ILE A 492 -2.79 2.45 -9.69
N GLY A 493 -3.35 3.02 -8.62
CA GLY A 493 -2.65 3.34 -7.38
C GLY A 493 -1.97 2.13 -6.76
N ASP A 494 -2.58 0.94 -6.84
CA ASP A 494 -1.98 -0.30 -6.34
C ASP A 494 -0.75 -0.69 -7.16
N ILE A 495 -0.85 -0.61 -8.50
CA ILE A 495 0.30 -0.85 -9.39
C ILE A 495 1.44 0.14 -9.07
N LEU A 496 1.12 1.41 -8.91
CA LEU A 496 2.11 2.45 -8.61
C LEU A 496 2.78 2.25 -7.24
N LYS A 497 2.02 1.91 -6.19
CA LYS A 497 2.57 1.60 -4.86
C LYS A 497 3.55 0.43 -4.93
N ILE A 498 3.25 -0.59 -5.74
CA ILE A 498 4.12 -1.74 -5.93
C ILE A 498 5.38 -1.35 -6.72
N LEU A 499 5.25 -0.66 -7.85
CA LEU A 499 6.35 -0.47 -8.79
C LEU A 499 7.25 0.71 -8.45
N LYS A 500 6.72 1.82 -7.90
CA LYS A 500 7.56 2.98 -7.53
C LYS A 500 8.51 2.70 -6.37
N THR A 501 8.26 1.64 -5.60
CA THR A 501 9.10 1.22 -4.48
C THR A 501 10.18 0.22 -4.88
N ARG A 502 10.24 -0.12 -6.17
CA ARG A 502 11.04 -1.23 -6.68
C ARG A 502 11.83 -0.85 -7.92
N SER A 503 12.88 -1.62 -8.18
CA SER A 503 13.75 -1.45 -9.33
C SER A 503 13.81 -2.69 -10.21
N THR A 504 14.38 -2.52 -11.40
CA THR A 504 14.74 -3.59 -12.32
C THR A 504 16.09 -3.25 -12.93
N SER A 505 16.84 -4.25 -13.43
CA SER A 505 18.09 -3.97 -14.14
C SER A 505 17.83 -3.24 -15.47
N TRP A 506 16.67 -3.48 -16.09
CA TRP A 506 16.22 -2.77 -17.29
C TRP A 506 14.97 -1.95 -16.94
N PRO A 507 15.03 -0.59 -16.94
CA PRO A 507 13.90 0.24 -16.51
C PRO A 507 12.59 -0.05 -17.26
N ARG A 508 12.70 -0.45 -18.54
CA ARG A 508 11.55 -0.83 -19.38
C ARG A 508 10.75 -2.03 -18.84
N ASP A 509 11.39 -2.91 -18.06
CA ASP A 509 10.75 -4.10 -17.51
C ASP A 509 9.69 -3.73 -16.47
N LEU A 510 9.79 -2.57 -15.82
CA LEU A 510 8.73 -2.11 -14.90
C LEU A 510 7.37 -2.05 -15.58
N MET A 511 7.32 -1.62 -16.84
CA MET A 511 6.08 -1.61 -17.62
C MET A 511 5.62 -3.02 -18.00
N VAL A 512 6.54 -3.95 -18.26
CA VAL A 512 6.19 -5.36 -18.51
C VAL A 512 5.56 -5.95 -17.26
N VAL A 513 6.18 -5.75 -16.09
CA VAL A 513 5.65 -6.17 -14.80
C VAL A 513 4.29 -5.52 -14.53
N ALA A 514 4.12 -4.22 -14.82
CA ALA A 514 2.82 -3.53 -14.69
C ALA A 514 1.71 -4.22 -15.50
N GLY A 515 2.00 -4.59 -16.75
CA GLY A 515 1.06 -5.32 -17.61
C GLY A 515 0.66 -6.67 -17.01
N LEU A 516 1.64 -7.44 -16.54
CA LEU A 516 1.42 -8.76 -15.93
C LEU A 516 0.65 -8.66 -14.61
N LEU A 517 0.98 -7.67 -13.77
CA LEU A 517 0.29 -7.35 -12.53
C LEU A 517 -1.21 -7.06 -12.79
N ALA A 518 -1.50 -6.33 -13.86
CA ALA A 518 -2.87 -6.01 -14.30
C ALA A 518 -3.57 -7.17 -15.06
N GLY A 519 -2.94 -8.34 -15.20
CA GLY A 519 -3.52 -9.50 -15.87
C GLY A 519 -3.47 -9.45 -17.41
N HIS A 520 -2.62 -8.60 -17.99
CA HIS A 520 -2.37 -8.56 -19.42
C HIS A 520 -1.08 -9.31 -19.78
N ASN A 521 -1.04 -9.88 -20.99
CA ASN A 521 0.17 -10.51 -21.55
C ASN A 521 0.87 -9.53 -22.51
N PRO A 522 1.85 -8.73 -22.04
CA PRO A 522 2.43 -7.65 -22.83
C PRO A 522 3.24 -8.17 -24.01
N LYS A 523 3.06 -7.54 -25.18
CA LYS A 523 3.92 -7.78 -26.36
C LYS A 523 5.20 -6.94 -26.26
N VAL A 524 6.22 -7.49 -25.61
CA VAL A 524 7.50 -6.80 -25.34
C VAL A 524 8.30 -6.52 -26.63
N ASN A 525 9.26 -5.59 -26.60
CA ASN A 525 10.23 -5.33 -27.68
C ASN A 525 9.64 -4.88 -29.04
N THR A 526 8.40 -4.41 -29.08
CA THR A 526 7.81 -3.70 -30.24
C THR A 526 7.92 -2.19 -30.03
N PRO A 527 8.09 -1.38 -31.10
CA PRO A 527 8.06 0.07 -30.96
C PRO A 527 6.75 0.54 -30.29
N GLY A 528 6.87 1.40 -29.27
CA GLY A 528 5.70 1.94 -28.57
C GLY A 528 5.05 1.02 -27.54
N PHE A 529 5.62 -0.15 -27.22
CA PHE A 529 5.00 -1.11 -26.29
C PHE A 529 4.68 -0.53 -24.90
N ILE A 530 5.44 0.45 -24.41
CA ILE A 530 5.17 1.13 -23.12
C ILE A 530 3.81 1.84 -23.14
N ALA A 531 3.55 2.61 -24.21
CA ALA A 531 2.28 3.29 -24.39
C ALA A 531 1.14 2.27 -24.59
N GLN A 532 1.41 1.19 -25.34
CA GLN A 532 0.41 0.13 -25.53
C GLN A 532 0.02 -0.54 -24.22
N ILE A 533 0.99 -0.93 -23.38
CA ILE A 533 0.70 -1.53 -22.06
C ILE A 533 -0.11 -0.54 -21.20
N THR A 534 0.25 0.74 -21.22
CA THR A 534 -0.49 1.76 -20.47
C THR A 534 -1.95 1.84 -20.93
N ARG A 535 -2.21 1.80 -22.25
CA ARG A 535 -3.58 1.72 -22.79
C ARG A 535 -4.30 0.46 -22.37
N ASP A 536 -3.66 -0.70 -22.51
CA ASP A 536 -4.25 -1.99 -22.19
C ASP A 536 -4.71 -2.04 -20.73
N ILE A 537 -3.88 -1.55 -19.81
CA ILE A 537 -4.19 -1.46 -18.37
C ILE A 537 -5.36 -0.50 -18.13
N VAL A 538 -5.29 0.73 -18.64
CA VAL A 538 -6.31 1.76 -18.42
C VAL A 538 -7.67 1.33 -18.98
N LEU A 539 -7.69 0.73 -20.17
CA LEU A 539 -8.91 0.19 -20.80
C LEU A 539 -9.42 -1.05 -20.06
N GLY A 540 -8.51 -1.91 -19.58
CA GLY A 540 -8.84 -3.13 -18.84
C GLY A 540 -9.49 -2.85 -17.48
N LEU A 541 -9.06 -1.78 -16.80
CA LEU A 541 -9.62 -1.36 -15.52
C LEU A 541 -11.01 -0.71 -15.65
N VAL A 542 -11.31 -0.08 -16.79
CA VAL A 542 -12.55 0.67 -17.10
C VAL A 542 -12.75 1.92 -16.24
N GLU A 543 -12.64 1.78 -14.93
CA GLU A 543 -12.67 2.85 -13.94
C GLU A 543 -11.27 3.02 -13.37
N ILE A 544 -10.75 4.25 -13.43
CA ILE A 544 -9.46 4.60 -12.84
C ILE A 544 -9.64 5.72 -11.84
N GLU A 545 -8.69 5.88 -10.94
CA GLU A 545 -8.71 6.97 -9.97
C GLU A 545 -8.49 8.31 -10.67
N GLU A 546 -9.29 9.32 -10.32
CA GLU A 546 -9.11 10.67 -10.85
C GLU A 546 -7.71 11.21 -10.60
N SER A 547 -7.06 10.76 -9.52
CA SER A 547 -5.71 11.16 -9.13
C SER A 547 -4.70 10.92 -10.24
N PHE A 548 -4.93 9.92 -11.10
CA PHE A 548 -4.07 9.59 -12.21
C PHE A 548 -4.04 10.67 -13.31
N LEU A 549 -5.08 11.50 -13.42
CA LEU A 549 -5.14 12.61 -14.37
C LEU A 549 -4.24 13.78 -13.93
N TYR A 550 -3.88 13.87 -12.65
CA TYR A 550 -3.07 14.96 -12.11
C TYR A 550 -1.56 14.66 -12.28
N HIS A 551 -1.06 14.77 -13.50
CA HIS A 551 0.36 14.60 -13.81
C HIS A 551 0.97 15.79 -14.56
N GLY A 552 2.28 15.99 -14.38
CA GLY A 552 3.06 17.01 -15.10
C GLY A 552 3.79 16.51 -16.34
N HIS A 553 3.59 15.25 -16.72
CA HIS A 553 4.25 14.59 -17.86
C HIS A 553 3.56 14.86 -19.20
N THR A 554 4.27 14.64 -20.30
CA THR A 554 3.70 14.67 -21.65
C THR A 554 2.66 13.57 -21.85
N THR A 555 1.57 13.90 -22.53
CA THR A 555 0.49 12.97 -22.82
C THR A 555 0.81 12.09 -24.02
N MET A 556 0.18 10.94 -24.10
CA MET A 556 0.40 9.95 -25.16
C MET A 556 -0.05 10.46 -26.54
N THR A 557 -1.09 11.29 -26.55
CA THR A 557 -1.60 12.00 -27.73
C THR A 557 -1.85 13.47 -27.36
N GLU A 558 -1.90 14.35 -28.36
CA GLU A 558 -2.22 15.77 -28.13
C GLU A 558 -3.73 16.06 -28.17
N LYS A 559 -4.49 15.23 -28.89
CA LYS A 559 -5.93 15.38 -29.10
C LYS A 559 -6.58 14.01 -29.18
N MET A 560 -7.91 13.96 -29.03
CA MET A 560 -8.70 12.72 -29.03
C MET A 560 -8.31 11.77 -27.88
N GLY A 561 -8.57 10.47 -28.04
CA GLY A 561 -8.36 9.46 -27.01
C GLY A 561 -6.96 9.50 -26.42
N PHE A 562 -6.87 9.27 -25.12
CA PHE A 562 -5.62 9.29 -24.33
C PHE A 562 -4.89 10.64 -24.30
N SER A 563 -5.51 11.75 -24.73
CA SER A 563 -4.90 13.09 -24.67
C SER A 563 -4.75 13.67 -23.27
N TRP A 564 -5.26 12.95 -22.26
CA TRP A 564 -5.14 13.21 -20.83
C TRP A 564 -4.22 12.21 -20.12
N CYS A 565 -3.79 11.15 -20.82
CA CYS A 565 -3.08 10.02 -20.22
C CYS A 565 -1.57 10.15 -20.49
N PRO A 566 -0.70 9.94 -19.49
CA PRO A 566 0.74 10.00 -19.70
C PRO A 566 1.23 8.86 -20.59
N PHE A 567 2.43 9.01 -21.16
CA PHE A 567 3.02 7.99 -22.04
C PHE A 567 3.31 6.67 -21.30
N SER A 568 3.81 6.76 -20.07
CA SER A 568 4.03 5.61 -19.19
C SER A 568 3.06 5.66 -18.01
N LEU A 569 2.48 4.51 -17.65
CA LEU A 569 1.69 4.37 -16.42
C LEU A 569 2.45 4.90 -15.18
N LEU A 570 3.77 4.72 -15.12
CA LEU A 570 4.62 5.08 -13.98
C LEU A 570 4.80 6.60 -13.78
N ASP A 571 4.43 7.40 -14.80
CA ASP A 571 4.42 8.87 -14.74
C ASP A 571 3.21 9.41 -13.96
N GLY A 572 2.22 8.56 -13.62
CA GLY A 572 1.15 8.91 -12.70
C GLY A 572 1.67 9.10 -11.27
N ASP A 573 0.99 9.89 -10.45
CA ASP A 573 1.39 10.11 -9.05
C ASP A 573 0.59 9.24 -8.06
N ILE A 574 1.23 8.85 -6.96
CA ILE A 574 0.55 8.23 -5.82
C ILE A 574 0.01 9.37 -4.98
N LEU A 575 -1.15 9.91 -5.36
CA LEU A 575 -1.82 10.90 -4.51
C LEU A 575 -2.44 10.18 -3.30
N THR A 576 -1.65 10.02 -2.25
CA THR A 576 -2.14 9.57 -0.95
C THR A 576 -2.98 10.68 -0.31
N ASN A 577 -4.31 10.54 -0.32
CA ASN A 577 -5.21 11.04 0.74
C ASN A 577 -6.70 10.96 0.37
N THR A 578 -7.23 9.78 0.05
CA THR A 578 -8.64 9.51 0.35
C THR A 578 -8.83 8.04 0.65
N ASP A 579 -9.62 7.73 1.68
CA ASP A 579 -10.07 6.37 2.00
C ASP A 579 -10.91 5.77 0.85
N ARG A 580 -11.40 6.62 -0.06
CA ARG A 580 -12.03 6.25 -1.34
C ARG A 580 -11.64 7.28 -2.42
N PRO A 581 -10.74 6.94 -3.36
CA PRO A 581 -10.48 7.82 -4.50
C PRO A 581 -11.71 7.88 -5.39
N GLU A 582 -12.07 9.09 -5.83
CA GLU A 582 -13.09 9.24 -6.85
C GLU A 582 -12.61 8.59 -8.15
N ARG A 583 -13.53 7.89 -8.82
CA ARG A 583 -13.23 7.12 -10.02
C ARG A 583 -13.85 7.80 -11.24
N VAL A 584 -13.08 7.78 -12.33
CA VAL A 584 -13.49 8.27 -13.64
C VAL A 584 -13.55 7.11 -14.62
N TYR A 585 -14.49 7.17 -15.56
CA TYR A 585 -14.76 6.13 -16.54
C TYR A 585 -13.95 6.36 -17.82
N VAL A 586 -13.32 5.31 -18.35
CA VAL A 586 -12.61 5.34 -19.64
C VAL A 586 -13.40 4.55 -20.69
N ASP A 587 -13.70 5.19 -21.82
CA ASP A 587 -14.36 4.55 -22.96
C ASP A 587 -13.38 3.77 -23.86
N GLU A 588 -13.92 3.00 -24.80
CA GLU A 588 -13.13 2.16 -25.73
C GLU A 588 -12.21 2.98 -26.64
N ASP A 589 -12.51 4.26 -26.87
CA ASP A 589 -11.70 5.18 -27.65
C ASP A 589 -10.61 5.87 -26.80
N GLY A 590 -10.61 5.65 -25.48
CA GLY A 590 -9.67 6.27 -24.54
C GLY A 590 -10.05 7.68 -24.09
N ALA A 591 -11.31 8.10 -24.26
CA ALA A 591 -11.83 9.30 -23.62
C ALA A 591 -12.19 9.01 -22.15
N VAL A 592 -11.97 9.96 -21.26
CA VAL A 592 -12.26 9.81 -19.82
C VAL A 592 -13.39 10.72 -19.40
N SER A 593 -14.34 10.21 -18.61
CA SER A 593 -15.53 10.92 -18.16
C SER A 593 -15.68 10.85 -16.64
N GLY A 594 -16.05 11.95 -16.00
CA GLY A 594 -16.27 12.02 -14.56
C GLY A 594 -17.04 13.26 -14.14
N ASN A 595 -17.37 13.37 -12.86
CA ASN A 595 -17.97 14.58 -12.29
C ASN A 595 -16.89 15.45 -11.68
N TRP A 596 -17.02 16.75 -11.91
CA TRP A 596 -16.02 17.72 -11.48
C TRP A 596 -16.73 18.94 -10.94
N ASP A 597 -16.15 19.53 -9.89
CA ASP A 597 -16.39 20.94 -9.63
C ASP A 597 -15.50 21.74 -10.55
N TYR A 598 -16.09 22.73 -11.19
CA TYR A 598 -15.39 23.64 -12.07
C TYR A 598 -15.58 25.09 -11.66
N ARG A 599 -14.62 25.90 -12.09
CA ARG A 599 -14.64 27.35 -11.98
C ARG A 599 -14.13 27.97 -13.28
N ILE A 600 -14.78 29.05 -13.70
CA ILE A 600 -14.31 29.92 -14.78
C ILE A 600 -13.17 30.80 -14.23
N LEU A 601 -12.09 30.93 -14.99
CA LEU A 601 -10.95 31.76 -14.58
C LEU A 601 -11.30 33.23 -14.72
N ASP A 602 -10.70 34.05 -13.86
CA ASP A 602 -10.63 35.51 -14.04
C ASP A 602 -9.21 35.97 -14.42
N LYS A 603 -9.05 37.28 -14.62
CA LYS A 603 -7.76 37.89 -14.98
C LYS A 603 -6.69 37.73 -13.88
N GLU A 604 -7.07 37.65 -12.61
CA GLU A 604 -6.13 37.42 -11.52
C GLU A 604 -5.66 35.95 -11.49
N ASP A 605 -6.57 35.01 -11.78
CA ASP A 605 -6.25 33.59 -11.88
C ASP A 605 -5.18 33.33 -12.94
N ALA A 606 -5.22 34.01 -14.10
CA ALA A 606 -4.23 33.88 -15.16
C ALA A 606 -2.78 34.17 -14.70
N VAL A 607 -2.60 34.98 -13.66
CA VAL A 607 -1.30 35.32 -13.07
C VAL A 607 -0.92 34.37 -11.92
N ASN A 608 -1.93 33.92 -11.17
CA ASN A 608 -1.74 33.15 -9.94
C ASN A 608 -1.68 31.64 -10.16
N VAL A 609 -2.31 31.13 -11.21
CA VAL A 609 -2.25 29.71 -11.62
C VAL A 609 -0.86 29.42 -12.17
N ARG A 610 -0.21 28.38 -11.61
CA ARG A 610 1.12 27.96 -12.05
C ARG A 610 1.10 26.58 -12.68
N PRO A 611 1.81 26.35 -13.79
CA PRO A 611 1.95 25.01 -14.36
C PRO A 611 2.50 24.00 -13.34
N TYR A 612 1.89 22.82 -13.27
CA TYR A 612 2.51 21.62 -12.70
C TYR A 612 3.06 20.79 -13.85
N SER A 613 4.37 20.87 -14.08
CA SER A 613 5.01 20.26 -15.24
C SER A 613 6.37 19.66 -14.88
N PHE A 614 6.71 18.56 -15.53
CA PHE A 614 8.03 17.93 -15.49
C PHE A 614 8.76 18.03 -16.84
N HIS A 615 8.12 18.64 -17.83
CA HIS A 615 8.68 18.89 -19.14
C HIS A 615 8.29 20.27 -19.66
N ILE A 616 9.23 20.92 -20.37
CA ILE A 616 9.07 22.29 -20.86
C ILE A 616 7.90 22.45 -21.85
N SER A 617 7.59 21.42 -22.65
CA SER A 617 6.44 21.47 -23.56
C SER A 617 5.10 21.53 -22.84
N VAL A 618 4.98 20.85 -21.69
CA VAL A 618 3.76 20.87 -20.86
C VAL A 618 3.61 22.24 -20.20
N ASP A 619 4.71 22.79 -19.69
CA ASP A 619 4.73 24.16 -19.15
C ASP A 619 4.25 25.18 -20.19
N TRP A 620 4.82 25.16 -21.40
CA TRP A 620 4.42 26.06 -22.48
C TRP A 620 2.96 25.87 -22.91
N LYS A 621 2.49 24.63 -23.04
CA LYS A 621 1.09 24.32 -23.38
C LYS A 621 0.12 24.95 -22.38
N ILE A 622 0.44 24.88 -21.08
CA ILE A 622 -0.36 25.50 -20.02
C ILE A 622 -0.30 27.03 -20.11
N ARG A 623 0.90 27.62 -20.26
CA ARG A 623 1.05 29.08 -20.32
C ARG A 623 0.31 29.71 -21.49
N VAL A 624 0.40 29.10 -22.68
CA VAL A 624 -0.32 29.57 -23.87
C VAL A 624 -1.84 29.50 -23.65
N ALA A 625 -2.34 28.47 -22.96
CA ALA A 625 -3.76 28.41 -22.63
C ALA A 625 -4.16 29.51 -21.62
N LEU A 626 -3.31 29.81 -20.64
CA LEU A 626 -3.56 30.87 -19.65
C LEU A 626 -3.50 32.29 -20.25
N GLU A 627 -2.78 32.51 -21.36
CA GLU A 627 -2.86 33.76 -22.13
C GLU A 627 -4.29 33.98 -22.69
N GLN A 628 -5.04 32.89 -22.91
CA GLN A 628 -6.44 32.88 -23.33
C GLN A 628 -7.35 32.37 -22.20
N TRP A 629 -7.14 32.85 -20.97
CA TRP A 629 -7.83 32.37 -19.77
C TRP A 629 -9.37 32.36 -19.86
N GLU A 630 -9.98 33.26 -20.63
CA GLU A 630 -11.43 33.33 -20.88
C GLU A 630 -12.00 32.08 -21.57
N SER A 631 -11.12 31.31 -22.23
CA SER A 631 -11.43 30.04 -22.88
C SER A 631 -11.17 28.82 -22.00
N CYS A 632 -10.71 29.00 -20.77
CA CYS A 632 -10.30 27.92 -19.88
C CYS A 632 -11.28 27.69 -18.72
N LEU A 633 -11.26 26.47 -18.20
CA LEU A 633 -11.89 26.10 -16.93
C LEU A 633 -10.84 25.42 -16.02
N LEU A 634 -10.97 25.66 -14.72
CA LEU A 634 -10.30 24.86 -13.70
C LEU A 634 -11.25 23.77 -13.22
N LEU A 635 -10.83 22.52 -13.30
CA LEU A 635 -11.54 21.38 -12.71
C LEU A 635 -10.85 20.95 -11.42
N ARG A 636 -11.62 20.70 -10.38
CA ARG A 636 -11.15 20.14 -9.12
C ARG A 636 -12.21 19.24 -8.54
N ASN A 637 -11.78 18.33 -7.69
CA ASN A 637 -12.66 17.63 -6.79
C ASN A 637 -12.63 18.24 -5.39
N THR A 638 -13.77 18.19 -4.68
CA THR A 638 -13.91 18.62 -3.28
C THR A 638 -12.87 17.98 -2.34
N HIS A 639 -12.35 16.78 -2.68
CA HIS A 639 -11.43 16.01 -1.85
C HIS A 639 -9.94 16.26 -2.16
N ASN A 640 -9.60 17.03 -3.20
CA ASN A 640 -8.21 17.29 -3.57
C ASN A 640 -7.55 18.33 -2.63
N ARG A 641 -6.75 17.85 -1.67
CA ARG A 641 -6.12 18.67 -0.61
C ARG A 641 -4.75 19.25 -0.96
N LYS A 642 -4.18 18.97 -2.14
CA LYS A 642 -2.81 19.44 -2.51
C LYS A 642 -2.79 20.74 -3.30
N GLY A 643 -3.93 21.40 -3.49
CA GLY A 643 -4.02 22.62 -4.30
C GLY A 643 -3.71 22.37 -5.77
N LEU A 644 -3.94 21.15 -6.26
CA LEU A 644 -3.87 20.79 -7.68
C LEU A 644 -5.25 20.93 -8.31
N ALA A 645 -5.28 21.35 -9.57
CA ALA A 645 -6.47 21.38 -10.42
C ALA A 645 -6.09 20.98 -11.85
N LEU A 646 -7.07 20.56 -12.65
CA LEU A 646 -6.87 20.37 -14.08
C LEU A 646 -7.25 21.66 -14.81
N LEU A 647 -6.39 22.12 -15.71
CA LEU A 647 -6.72 23.16 -16.66
C LEU A 647 -7.26 22.50 -17.93
N VAL A 648 -8.46 22.90 -18.34
CA VAL A 648 -9.13 22.36 -19.54
C VAL A 648 -9.72 23.49 -20.37
N VAL A 649 -9.96 23.21 -21.65
CA VAL A 649 -10.69 24.10 -22.56
C VAL A 649 -12.01 23.42 -22.95
N PRO A 650 -13.19 23.95 -22.56
CA PRO A 650 -14.46 23.43 -23.02
C PRO A 650 -14.62 23.62 -24.53
N LEU A 651 -15.13 22.60 -25.21
CA LEU A 651 -15.25 22.57 -26.66
C LEU A 651 -16.72 22.57 -27.11
N ASP A 652 -17.55 21.75 -26.48
CA ASP A 652 -18.97 21.62 -26.84
C ASP A 652 -19.77 20.96 -25.72
N VAL A 653 -21.10 20.98 -25.84
CA VAL A 653 -22.02 20.20 -25.01
C VAL A 653 -22.51 19.02 -25.84
N ALA A 654 -22.23 17.82 -25.35
CA ALA A 654 -22.59 16.59 -26.03
C ALA A 654 -23.51 15.74 -25.17
N LYS A 655 -24.21 14.82 -25.84
CA LYS A 655 -24.84 13.69 -25.16
C LYS A 655 -23.95 12.45 -25.31
N CYS A 656 -23.80 11.68 -24.25
CA CYS A 656 -23.06 10.43 -24.25
C CYS A 656 -23.86 9.31 -23.59
N GLU A 657 -23.74 8.09 -24.09
CA GLU A 657 -24.36 6.94 -23.47
C GLU A 657 -23.33 6.18 -22.62
N ILE A 658 -23.59 6.03 -21.32
CA ILE A 658 -22.72 5.26 -20.41
C ILE A 658 -23.58 4.19 -19.74
N GLY A 659 -23.35 2.92 -20.12
CA GLY A 659 -24.10 1.78 -19.58
C GLY A 659 -25.60 1.81 -19.87
N GLY A 660 -26.01 2.25 -21.07
CA GLY A 660 -27.42 2.24 -21.49
C GLY A 660 -28.20 3.50 -21.13
N ILE A 661 -27.56 4.51 -20.54
CA ILE A 661 -28.20 5.75 -20.09
C ILE A 661 -27.56 6.93 -20.82
N GLU A 662 -28.38 7.83 -21.36
CA GLU A 662 -27.94 9.05 -22.03
C GLU A 662 -27.67 10.16 -21.00
N TYR A 663 -26.48 10.77 -21.06
CA TYR A 663 -26.02 11.84 -20.19
C TYR A 663 -25.64 13.06 -21.01
N VAL A 664 -25.84 14.25 -20.44
CA VAL A 664 -25.28 15.49 -21.00
C VAL A 664 -23.91 15.72 -20.36
N VAL A 665 -22.88 15.84 -21.20
CA VAL A 665 -21.49 16.06 -20.78
C VAL A 665 -20.91 17.30 -21.45
N LEU A 666 -20.01 17.95 -20.73
CA LEU A 666 -19.17 19.01 -21.28
C LEU A 666 -17.93 18.37 -21.89
N ASP A 667 -17.84 18.37 -23.23
CA ASP A 667 -16.64 17.89 -23.91
C ASP A 667 -15.54 18.93 -23.77
N CYS A 668 -14.40 18.52 -23.21
CA CYS A 668 -13.27 19.40 -22.94
C CYS A 668 -11.96 18.83 -23.53
N GLN A 669 -11.05 19.73 -23.89
CA GLN A 669 -9.67 19.42 -24.19
C GLN A 669 -8.83 19.49 -22.91
N TYR A 670 -8.06 18.43 -22.64
CA TYR A 670 -7.07 18.42 -21.57
C TYR A 670 -5.87 19.30 -21.94
N ILE A 671 -5.54 20.28 -21.09
CA ILE A 671 -4.36 21.13 -21.27
C ILE A 671 -3.22 20.64 -20.38
N GLY A 672 -3.49 20.43 -19.09
CA GLY A 672 -2.50 19.98 -18.13
C GLY A 672 -2.94 20.18 -16.68
N THR A 673 -2.08 19.81 -15.74
CA THR A 673 -2.30 20.02 -14.31
C THR A 673 -1.68 21.35 -13.86
N VAL A 674 -2.31 22.03 -12.90
CA VAL A 674 -1.87 23.33 -12.38
C VAL A 674 -1.94 23.41 -10.86
N TYR A 675 -1.10 24.26 -10.27
CA TYR A 675 -1.19 24.66 -8.87
C TYR A 675 -2.13 25.86 -8.67
N THR A 676 -2.96 25.76 -7.64
CA THR A 676 -4.01 26.71 -7.25
C THR A 676 -3.91 27.14 -5.79
N THR A 677 -2.78 26.87 -5.12
CA THR A 677 -2.58 27.05 -3.66
C THR A 677 -2.79 28.49 -3.15
N ASN A 678 -2.71 29.50 -4.02
CA ASN A 678 -2.95 30.90 -3.68
C ASN A 678 -4.35 31.40 -4.08
N LEU A 679 -5.21 30.53 -4.62
CA LEU A 679 -6.56 30.90 -5.04
C LEU A 679 -7.55 30.70 -3.89
N ARG A 680 -8.36 31.72 -3.62
CA ARG A 680 -9.62 31.50 -2.90
C ARG A 680 -10.55 30.78 -3.86
N TRP A 681 -10.83 29.51 -3.60
CA TRP A 681 -11.84 28.76 -4.35
C TRP A 681 -13.19 29.40 -4.03
N GLY A 682 -13.65 30.31 -4.90
CA GLY A 682 -14.92 31.02 -4.77
C GLY A 682 -16.12 30.13 -5.10
N ASP A 683 -17.14 30.70 -5.73
CA ASP A 683 -18.28 29.93 -6.22
C ASP A 683 -17.81 28.87 -7.23
N SER A 684 -18.12 27.61 -6.95
CA SER A 684 -17.83 26.48 -7.84
C SER A 684 -19.10 25.79 -8.26
N TYR A 685 -19.11 25.30 -9.49
CA TYR A 685 -20.25 24.66 -10.12
C TYR A 685 -19.91 23.20 -10.43
N SER A 686 -20.89 22.29 -10.41
CA SER A 686 -20.63 20.87 -10.71
C SER A 686 -21.12 20.48 -12.11
N ALA A 687 -20.25 19.85 -12.90
CA ALA A 687 -20.57 19.34 -14.23
C ALA A 687 -19.99 17.94 -14.47
N SER A 688 -20.67 17.19 -15.33
CA SER A 688 -20.11 15.96 -15.92
C SER A 688 -19.22 16.35 -17.10
N VAL A 689 -17.94 16.03 -17.02
CA VAL A 689 -16.93 16.42 -18.02
C VAL A 689 -16.38 15.18 -18.69
N ARG A 690 -16.16 15.28 -20.01
CA ARG A 690 -15.46 14.25 -20.79
C ARG A 690 -14.23 14.84 -21.47
N LEU A 691 -13.08 14.19 -21.31
CA LEU A 691 -11.80 14.59 -21.87
C LEU A 691 -11.39 13.63 -22.98
N GLY A 692 -10.91 14.17 -24.10
CA GLY A 692 -10.31 13.38 -25.18
C GLY A 692 -11.29 12.78 -26.19
N LYS A 693 -12.51 13.33 -26.36
CA LYS A 693 -13.43 12.88 -27.42
C LYS A 693 -13.40 13.74 -28.68
N LEU A 694 -13.23 15.06 -28.52
CA LEU A 694 -13.29 16.02 -29.61
C LEU A 694 -11.91 16.63 -29.91
N SER A 695 -11.73 16.98 -31.18
CA SER A 695 -10.60 17.79 -31.67
C SER A 695 -11.16 18.94 -32.49
N LYS A 696 -11.68 19.97 -31.82
CA LYS A 696 -12.11 21.23 -32.45
C LYS A 696 -11.45 22.39 -31.72
N HIS A 697 -11.32 23.54 -32.39
CA HIS A 697 -10.96 24.77 -31.71
C HIS A 697 -12.21 25.36 -31.04
N PRO A 698 -12.11 25.89 -29.82
CA PRO A 698 -13.23 26.57 -29.19
C PRO A 698 -13.61 27.77 -30.04
N THR A 699 -14.89 27.88 -30.38
CA THR A 699 -15.44 29.03 -31.12
C THR A 699 -16.20 30.00 -30.21
N LEU A 700 -16.38 29.62 -28.94
CA LEU A 700 -17.12 30.34 -27.91
C LEU A 700 -16.27 30.38 -26.63
N SER A 701 -16.55 31.35 -25.77
CA SER A 701 -15.94 31.46 -24.44
C SER A 701 -16.35 30.30 -23.53
N ALA A 702 -15.56 30.06 -22.47
CA ALA A 702 -15.90 29.03 -21.49
C ALA A 702 -17.25 29.30 -20.81
N GLU A 703 -17.55 30.56 -20.52
CA GLU A 703 -18.84 30.99 -19.94
C GLU A 703 -20.01 30.64 -20.85
N GLU A 704 -19.94 30.96 -22.15
CA GLU A 704 -21.00 30.66 -23.11
C GLU A 704 -21.28 29.15 -23.25
N ILE A 705 -20.24 28.31 -23.28
CA ILE A 705 -20.41 26.86 -23.40
C ILE A 705 -21.01 26.28 -22.09
N THR A 706 -20.55 26.73 -20.93
CA THR A 706 -21.09 26.28 -19.65
C THR A 706 -22.54 26.71 -19.42
N ASN A 707 -22.94 27.90 -19.88
CA ASN A 707 -24.34 28.33 -19.86
C ASN A 707 -25.21 27.39 -20.74
N ARG A 708 -24.75 27.05 -21.95
CA ARG A 708 -25.43 26.07 -22.81
C ARG A 708 -25.57 24.70 -22.16
N TYR A 709 -24.57 24.26 -21.39
CA TYR A 709 -24.63 22.99 -20.67
C TYR A 709 -25.80 22.99 -19.67
N TYR A 710 -25.97 24.07 -18.90
CA TYR A 710 -27.07 24.19 -17.94
C TYR A 710 -28.43 24.38 -18.60
N ASP A 711 -28.50 25.14 -19.69
CA ASP A 711 -29.74 25.30 -20.47
C ASP A 711 -30.20 23.95 -21.05
N THR A 712 -29.27 23.14 -21.53
CA THR A 712 -29.55 21.79 -22.06
C THR A 712 -30.01 20.83 -20.97
N LYS A 713 -29.51 20.98 -19.73
CA LYS A 713 -29.95 20.22 -18.55
C LYS A 713 -31.37 20.63 -18.09
N GLY A 714 -31.91 21.74 -18.59
CA GLY A 714 -33.20 22.36 -18.25
C GLY A 714 -34.49 21.59 -18.63
N CYS A 715 -34.46 20.26 -18.76
CA CYS A 715 -35.67 19.43 -18.86
C CYS A 715 -35.62 18.32 -17.79
N ARG A 716 -36.55 18.39 -16.83
CA ARG A 716 -36.65 17.56 -15.62
C ARG A 716 -36.29 16.08 -15.83
N ILE A 717 -35.06 15.70 -15.49
CA ILE A 717 -34.78 14.39 -14.91
C ILE A 717 -34.05 14.69 -13.61
N TYR A 718 -34.73 14.45 -12.49
CA TYR A 718 -34.05 14.24 -11.20
C TYR A 718 -33.18 13.00 -11.37
N GLY A 719 -31.97 13.19 -11.92
CA GLY A 719 -30.99 12.15 -12.10
C GLY A 719 -30.55 11.71 -10.71
N ARG A 720 -30.65 10.41 -10.44
CA ARG A 720 -30.13 9.81 -9.21
C ARG A 720 -28.68 10.26 -8.99
N PRO A 721 -28.18 10.37 -7.75
CA PRO A 721 -26.77 10.62 -7.48
C PRO A 721 -25.89 9.71 -8.36
N TRP A 722 -24.76 10.22 -8.87
CA TRP A 722 -23.80 9.47 -9.70
C TRP A 722 -23.44 8.08 -9.12
N GLU A 723 -23.51 7.93 -7.81
CA GLU A 723 -23.34 6.68 -7.07
C GLU A 723 -24.39 5.60 -7.42
N ASP A 724 -25.66 5.98 -7.56
CA ASP A 724 -26.73 5.09 -8.03
C ASP A 724 -26.55 4.73 -9.52
N GLN A 725 -25.94 5.64 -10.29
CA GLN A 725 -25.68 5.49 -11.73
C GLN A 725 -24.56 4.48 -11.99
N LEU A 726 -23.47 4.56 -11.21
CA LEU A 726 -22.39 3.56 -11.16
C LEU A 726 -22.91 2.18 -10.74
N HIS A 727 -23.88 2.11 -9.83
CA HIS A 727 -24.44 0.84 -9.38
C HIS A 727 -25.21 0.10 -10.49
N SER A 728 -26.00 0.81 -11.31
CA SER A 728 -26.69 0.24 -12.47
C SER A 728 -25.73 -0.23 -13.56
N ILE A 729 -24.64 0.52 -13.82
CA ILE A 729 -23.57 0.11 -14.75
C ILE A 729 -22.89 -1.19 -14.26
N LYS A 730 -22.57 -1.27 -12.96
CA LYS A 730 -21.98 -2.47 -12.33
C LYS A 730 -22.89 -3.69 -12.44
N GLN A 731 -24.21 -3.53 -12.29
CA GLN A 731 -25.17 -4.62 -12.45
C GLN A 731 -25.31 -5.07 -13.92
N ALA A 732 -25.40 -4.14 -14.86
CA ALA A 732 -25.53 -4.44 -16.29
C ALA A 732 -24.28 -5.16 -16.83
N ARG A 733 -23.07 -4.75 -16.39
CA ARG A 733 -21.82 -5.42 -16.78
C ARG A 733 -21.52 -6.70 -15.99
N LYS A 734 -21.93 -6.84 -14.73
CA LYS A 734 -21.86 -8.15 -14.05
C LYS A 734 -22.65 -9.21 -14.81
N GLN A 735 -23.85 -8.87 -15.30
CA GLN A 735 -24.61 -9.75 -16.18
C GLN A 735 -23.92 -10.05 -17.52
N TYR A 736 -23.09 -9.13 -18.04
CA TYR A 736 -22.30 -9.34 -19.26
C TYR A 736 -21.03 -10.19 -19.00
N SER A 737 -20.26 -9.90 -17.95
CA SER A 737 -19.10 -10.68 -17.53
C SER A 737 -19.48 -12.10 -17.10
N ASP A 738 -20.62 -12.29 -16.43
CA ASP A 738 -21.14 -13.63 -16.09
C ASP A 738 -21.50 -14.41 -17.37
N ARG A 739 -22.02 -13.73 -18.42
CA ARG A 739 -22.27 -14.34 -19.74
C ARG A 739 -20.98 -14.73 -20.46
N VAL A 740 -19.94 -13.89 -20.38
CA VAL A 740 -18.61 -14.16 -20.98
C VAL A 740 -17.84 -15.24 -20.21
N ALA A 741 -17.98 -15.30 -18.88
CA ALA A 741 -17.44 -16.37 -18.05
C ALA A 741 -18.12 -17.73 -18.34
N THR A 742 -19.44 -17.74 -18.57
CA THR A 742 -20.15 -18.96 -18.98
C THR A 742 -19.81 -19.42 -20.41
N SER A 743 -19.39 -18.51 -21.31
CA SER A 743 -18.91 -18.93 -22.64
C SER A 743 -17.50 -19.52 -22.62
N ASN A 744 -16.65 -19.12 -21.66
CA ASN A 744 -15.30 -19.68 -21.51
C ASN A 744 -15.24 -21.00 -20.72
N HIS A 745 -16.34 -21.41 -20.06
CA HIS A 745 -16.44 -22.72 -19.39
C HIS A 745 -16.99 -23.86 -20.26
N HIS A 746 -17.41 -23.58 -21.49
CA HIS A 746 -17.82 -24.62 -22.46
C HIS A 746 -16.75 -24.95 -23.51
N SER A 747 -15.54 -24.41 -23.35
CA SER A 747 -14.39 -24.75 -24.18
C SER A 747 -13.08 -24.66 -23.39
N PHE A 748 -12.94 -25.46 -22.34
CA PHE A 748 -11.66 -25.95 -21.79
C PHE A 748 -11.88 -27.26 -21.04
#